data_AF-A0A3C0G2S7-F1
#
_entry.id   AF-A0A3C0G2S7-F1
#
_cell.length_a   1.000
_cell.length_b   1.000
_cell.length_c   1.000
_cell.angle_alpha   90.00
_cell.angle_beta   90.00
_cell.angle_gamma   90.00
#
_symmetry.space_group_name_H-M   'P 1'
#
loop_
_entity.id
_entity.type
_entity.pdbx_description
1 polymer ?
#
loop_
_entity_poly.entity_id
_entity_poly.type
_entity_poly.pdbx_seq_one_letter_code
_entity_poly.pdbx_strand_id
1 'polypeptide(L)'
;MTNPPYHPWVNYLTVKPFSILIALLFISSCATYKEQSNIHSDSTVENTNDITHTFYIAGGLGNASSVPNNALLQRFKEELDLATENSTLVFTGDNISPETNNWLIDSLFIQQQLDLSSNFKGETIFLPGNNEWKSYKLNKIEKVENYLKDIERQNTAVLPNNGCPIEHKVINDDLDLILVDSKWFVSNWSRVEDINKKCSDIITRRRFMEELEGYIGDGQGKNIVIAMHHPVFTNGTYAGKTTVKDHATPLPLVGTIKNAVMDLGAFDPEHVNSRRYNYLRIAVSALAQANDRITLISGHEESLQLLEGGGIHQIVSGSLGEKSAAKLTAGRITAIGGSIDYHGEYVYGERGFARLDYFKDGSSKVTFVSENDLSSSKTFNVLSKKEPEKEFDQFTANGKEIEETNILDDPKDYNKSGFYKFLWGERYRNYYGQPVEAPIVQLDTLYGGLSVVKEGGGHQSFSLRLEDANGKQYAMRSLKKSALKFLKFKLPGISYNTQDYQDTWAEKAISDFFTTAHPYMQLVINPLAKSVGINHSDTDLFYVPKQDSLKQFNENYGDELYYIERRPSEEQAHYKGYRRTIHENSGEVVDYESTTDMLEKIKSDESYGVDEKSFIRARIFDMLIGDWDRHQDQWRWIEYESPDGEKEFMPVPRDRDNAFPRFDGKVIPFVQWFVPGTRNWETYDEDVDNVKWLNLSGNRLDRTLATSYGPEAWVEEARAIQDGMTAEVIEKAFKRLPMAVQDETSEYIKQSLKQRLETLPKTAEAYANYLNKIVAVLGTEKDDIFTMTRMKNGETKVVVKRILSDEKNELVYSRTFNDSLTKEVWIYGLGDDDVFVVEGEENPKTKLRIIGGYGDDTYTIGNKKKVKLYDWEHEKIDIQDQKPKTLLTDNYKTNTFHFRYFEPNTNVLVPTLGFRTDDGFFLGASNTYTQKGIDGNSFRQQHSISANYYFNFKAAELSYSGIYGSVFPGWNFETSAYFANDRYVKNFFGFGNETVNNEDA
;
A
#
# COMPACT_ATOMS: atom_id res chain seq x y z
N MET A 1 -14.70 -64.25 62.04
CA MET A 1 -14.76 -65.25 60.95
C MET A 1 -14.03 -64.65 59.76
N THR A 2 -12.73 -64.94 59.65
CA THR A 2 -12.12 -65.88 58.67
C THR A 2 -11.87 -65.23 57.30
N ASN A 3 -10.60 -64.90 57.07
CA ASN A 3 -9.94 -64.64 55.78
C ASN A 3 -10.26 -65.73 54.73
N PRO A 4 -10.22 -65.43 53.41
CA PRO A 4 -8.94 -65.47 52.64
C PRO A 4 -8.89 -64.44 51.46
N PRO A 5 -7.92 -64.50 50.52
CA PRO A 5 -6.55 -64.00 50.66
C PRO A 5 -6.12 -63.01 49.54
N TYR A 6 -4.93 -62.43 49.74
CA TYR A 6 -4.10 -61.73 48.77
C TYR A 6 -4.01 -62.41 47.38
N HIS A 7 -4.14 -61.61 46.31
CA HIS A 7 -3.55 -61.87 45.00
C HIS A 7 -2.72 -60.64 44.58
N PRO A 8 -1.41 -60.80 44.27
CA PRO A 8 -0.62 -59.76 43.64
C PRO A 8 -0.64 -59.93 42.11
N TRP A 9 -0.44 -58.83 41.38
CA TRP A 9 -0.22 -58.73 39.92
C TRP A 9 -1.47 -58.84 39.02
N VAL A 10 -1.95 -57.70 38.49
CA VAL A 10 -1.89 -57.37 37.05
C VAL A 10 -1.95 -55.84 36.94
N ASN A 11 -0.78 -55.20 36.82
CA ASN A 11 -0.69 -53.78 36.50
C ASN A 11 0.27 -53.64 35.32
N TYR A 12 -0.09 -54.22 34.19
CA TYR A 12 0.60 -54.04 32.91
C TYR A 12 -0.39 -54.41 31.81
N LEU A 13 -0.99 -53.42 31.14
CA LEU A 13 -1.35 -53.46 29.70
C LEU A 13 -2.26 -52.31 29.19
N THR A 14 -2.42 -51.18 29.90
CA THR A 14 -3.14 -50.00 29.35
C THR A 14 -2.25 -48.89 28.79
N VAL A 15 -0.92 -48.97 28.97
CA VAL A 15 0.02 -47.98 28.42
C VAL A 15 0.37 -48.26 26.94
N LYS A 16 0.32 -49.53 26.50
CA LYS A 16 0.73 -49.90 25.13
C LYS A 16 -0.13 -49.27 24.01
N PRO A 17 -1.48 -49.26 24.04
CA PRO A 17 -2.24 -48.67 22.94
C PRO A 17 -2.13 -47.15 22.89
N PHE A 18 -2.01 -46.45 24.04
CA PHE A 18 -1.87 -44.99 24.08
C PHE A 18 -0.46 -44.55 23.65
N SER A 19 0.59 -45.24 24.09
CA SER A 19 1.96 -44.99 23.61
C SER A 19 2.16 -45.36 22.15
N ILE A 20 1.46 -46.39 21.63
CA ILE A 20 1.45 -46.73 20.21
C ILE A 20 0.66 -45.70 19.39
N LEU A 21 -0.47 -45.20 19.90
CA LEU A 21 -1.25 -44.13 19.26
C LEU A 21 -0.44 -42.82 19.21
N ILE A 22 0.23 -42.46 20.31
CA ILE A 22 1.14 -41.32 20.38
C ILE A 22 2.34 -41.52 19.44
N ALA A 23 2.96 -42.70 19.42
CA ALA A 23 4.05 -43.00 18.48
C ALA A 23 3.59 -42.97 17.00
N LEU A 24 2.37 -43.43 16.70
CA LEU A 24 1.78 -43.36 15.34
C LEU A 24 1.42 -41.92 14.94
N LEU A 25 0.99 -41.08 15.90
CA LEU A 25 0.81 -39.64 15.69
C LEU A 25 2.15 -38.93 15.45
N PHE A 26 3.24 -39.37 16.08
CA PHE A 26 4.59 -38.86 15.83
C PHE A 26 5.18 -39.29 14.47
N ILE A 27 4.85 -40.49 13.97
CA ILE A 27 5.44 -41.01 12.72
C ILE A 27 4.73 -40.48 11.45
N SER A 28 3.45 -40.14 11.52
CA SER A 28 2.68 -39.60 10.38
C SER A 28 2.84 -38.08 10.17
N SER A 29 3.48 -37.38 11.11
CA SER A 29 3.56 -35.92 11.09
C SER A 29 4.86 -35.33 10.49
N CYS A 30 5.96 -36.09 10.39
CA CYS A 30 7.29 -35.52 10.13
C CYS A 30 7.63 -35.26 8.65
N ALA A 31 8.44 -34.23 8.41
CA ALA A 31 9.06 -33.93 7.12
C ALA A 31 10.09 -35.00 6.72
N THR A 32 10.32 -35.15 5.41
CA THR A 32 11.25 -36.13 4.85
C THR A 32 12.07 -35.57 3.69
N TYR A 33 13.21 -36.20 3.41
CA TYR A 33 14.04 -35.91 2.23
C TYR A 33 13.57 -36.67 0.98
N LYS A 34 12.55 -37.53 1.10
CA LYS A 34 12.03 -38.33 -0.02
C LYS A 34 11.13 -37.49 -0.93
N GLU A 35 11.18 -37.83 -2.21
CA GLU A 35 10.27 -37.33 -3.24
C GLU A 35 8.81 -37.69 -2.89
N GLN A 36 7.93 -36.70 -2.97
CA GLN A 36 6.49 -36.81 -2.73
C GLN A 36 5.76 -36.07 -3.86
N SER A 37 4.72 -36.68 -4.43
CA SER A 37 3.91 -36.03 -5.47
C SER A 37 2.47 -36.54 -5.46
N ASN A 38 1.53 -35.64 -5.72
CA ASN A 38 0.12 -35.94 -5.93
C ASN A 38 -0.27 -36.02 -7.41
N ILE A 39 0.61 -35.55 -8.31
CA ILE A 39 0.40 -35.49 -9.75
C ILE A 39 1.39 -36.39 -10.48
N HIS A 40 1.00 -36.81 -11.68
CA HIS A 40 1.87 -37.58 -12.54
C HIS A 40 2.83 -36.67 -13.29
N SER A 41 4.12 -37.03 -13.32
CA SER A 41 5.08 -36.38 -14.21
C SER A 41 4.68 -36.61 -15.64
N ASP A 42 4.64 -35.54 -16.43
CA ASP A 42 4.47 -35.63 -17.86
C ASP A 42 5.70 -36.30 -18.48
N SER A 43 5.45 -37.18 -19.46
CA SER A 43 6.46 -37.98 -20.15
C SER A 43 6.48 -37.69 -21.66
N THR A 44 5.63 -36.79 -22.17
CA THR A 44 5.60 -36.45 -23.59
C THR A 44 6.81 -35.61 -24.00
N VAL A 45 7.48 -36.02 -25.07
CA VAL A 45 8.53 -35.24 -25.74
C VAL A 45 7.85 -34.09 -26.49
N GLU A 46 7.99 -32.88 -25.98
CA GLU A 46 7.36 -31.70 -26.57
C GLU A 46 8.22 -31.04 -27.64
N ASN A 47 7.52 -30.37 -28.57
CA ASN A 47 8.15 -29.63 -29.65
C ASN A 47 8.77 -28.36 -29.09
N THR A 48 10.10 -28.34 -28.97
CA THR A 48 10.87 -27.19 -28.47
C THR A 48 10.68 -25.92 -29.32
N ASN A 49 10.15 -26.03 -30.54
CA ASN A 49 9.86 -24.88 -31.41
C ASN A 49 8.67 -24.03 -30.95
N ASP A 50 7.89 -24.50 -29.98
CA ASP A 50 6.70 -23.81 -29.47
C ASP A 50 6.95 -23.06 -28.14
N ILE A 51 8.15 -23.18 -27.59
CA ILE A 51 8.58 -22.43 -26.39
C ILE A 51 8.84 -20.97 -26.79
N THR A 52 8.24 -20.02 -26.07
CA THR A 52 8.45 -18.58 -26.23
C THR A 52 9.54 -18.06 -25.31
N HIS A 53 9.63 -18.57 -24.08
CA HIS A 53 10.66 -18.19 -23.11
C HIS A 53 10.89 -19.30 -22.08
N THR A 54 12.13 -19.42 -21.60
CA THR A 54 12.49 -20.39 -20.55
C THR A 54 13.13 -19.68 -19.35
N PHE A 55 12.62 -19.94 -18.14
CA PHE A 55 13.27 -19.55 -16.90
C PHE A 55 14.05 -20.72 -16.30
N TYR A 56 15.32 -20.51 -15.99
CA TYR A 56 16.11 -21.41 -15.14
C TYR A 56 16.11 -20.85 -13.72
N ILE A 57 15.75 -21.66 -12.73
CA ILE A 57 15.50 -21.23 -11.36
C ILE A 57 16.39 -22.05 -10.42
N ALA A 58 17.31 -21.39 -9.74
CA ALA A 58 18.20 -22.03 -8.76
C ALA A 58 18.56 -21.04 -7.65
N GLY A 59 18.87 -21.52 -6.45
CA GLY A 59 19.24 -20.64 -5.34
C GLY A 59 19.90 -21.41 -4.20
N GLY A 60 20.36 -20.70 -3.17
CA GLY A 60 20.93 -21.31 -1.97
C GLY A 60 22.33 -21.92 -2.17
N LEU A 61 23.07 -21.54 -3.21
CA LEU A 61 24.45 -22.02 -3.40
C LEU A 61 25.36 -21.55 -2.26
N GLY A 62 25.13 -20.35 -1.73
CA GLY A 62 25.89 -19.82 -0.59
C GLY A 62 25.66 -20.58 0.72
N ASN A 63 24.59 -21.37 0.82
CA ASN A 63 24.32 -22.27 1.94
C ASN A 63 25.03 -23.63 1.80
N ALA A 64 25.90 -23.80 0.80
CA ALA A 64 26.50 -25.08 0.46
C ALA A 64 27.12 -25.82 1.66
N SER A 65 26.80 -27.12 1.74
CA SER A 65 27.38 -28.03 2.72
C SER A 65 28.89 -28.23 2.53
N SER A 66 29.54 -28.87 3.50
CA SER A 66 30.93 -29.34 3.35
C SER A 66 31.14 -30.43 2.27
N VAL A 67 30.07 -31.03 1.74
CA VAL A 67 30.12 -32.06 0.69
C VAL A 67 29.84 -31.43 -0.69
N PRO A 68 30.80 -31.47 -1.64
CA PRO A 68 30.63 -30.92 -2.98
C PRO A 68 29.60 -31.70 -3.83
N ASN A 69 28.78 -30.99 -4.61
CA ASN A 69 27.77 -31.54 -5.52
C ASN A 69 28.11 -31.31 -7.01
N ASN A 70 29.39 -31.49 -7.37
CA ASN A 70 29.92 -31.16 -8.69
C ASN A 70 29.14 -31.76 -9.87
N ALA A 71 28.55 -32.96 -9.71
CA ALA A 71 27.77 -33.60 -10.77
C ALA A 71 26.46 -32.85 -11.07
N LEU A 72 25.76 -32.36 -10.03
CA LEU A 72 24.56 -31.52 -10.19
C LEU A 72 24.92 -30.20 -10.86
N LEU A 73 25.99 -29.55 -10.40
CA LEU A 73 26.47 -28.29 -10.96
C LEU A 73 26.89 -28.43 -12.43
N GLN A 74 27.57 -29.53 -12.78
CA GLN A 74 27.93 -29.84 -14.16
C GLN A 74 26.68 -30.05 -15.03
N ARG A 75 25.68 -30.81 -14.55
CA ARG A 75 24.41 -30.97 -15.27
C ARG A 75 23.67 -29.64 -15.43
N PHE A 76 23.65 -28.79 -14.41
CA PHE A 76 23.03 -27.47 -14.50
C PHE A 76 23.72 -26.60 -15.55
N LYS A 77 25.06 -26.61 -15.57
CA LYS A 77 25.85 -25.93 -16.61
C LYS A 77 25.51 -26.44 -18.01
N GLU A 78 25.40 -27.75 -18.20
CA GLU A 78 25.03 -28.34 -19.50
C GLU A 78 23.65 -27.88 -19.98
N GLU A 79 22.66 -27.77 -19.09
CA GLU A 79 21.34 -27.22 -19.41
C GLU A 79 21.40 -25.74 -19.82
N LEU A 80 22.22 -24.93 -19.13
CA LEU A 80 22.40 -23.52 -19.46
C LEU A 80 23.17 -23.32 -20.78
N ASP A 81 24.19 -24.13 -21.04
CA ASP A 81 24.97 -24.08 -22.27
C ASP A 81 24.13 -24.43 -23.52
N LEU A 82 23.05 -25.21 -23.34
CA LEU A 82 22.07 -25.54 -24.39
C LEU A 82 20.95 -24.51 -24.56
N ALA A 83 20.81 -23.57 -23.62
CA ALA A 83 19.73 -22.59 -23.63
C ALA A 83 19.84 -21.59 -24.80
N THR A 84 18.70 -21.07 -25.21
CA THR A 84 18.63 -20.01 -26.24
C THR A 84 18.77 -18.62 -25.62
N GLU A 85 18.80 -17.58 -26.45
CA GLU A 85 18.77 -16.18 -25.97
C GLU A 85 17.42 -15.80 -25.34
N ASN A 86 16.34 -16.48 -25.72
CA ASN A 86 15.00 -16.33 -25.11
C ASN A 86 14.91 -17.12 -23.80
N SER A 87 15.83 -16.82 -22.88
CA SER A 87 15.90 -17.50 -21.60
C SER A 87 16.40 -16.56 -20.51
N THR A 88 15.95 -16.78 -19.28
CA THR A 88 16.38 -16.02 -18.11
C THR A 88 16.78 -16.98 -17.00
N LEU A 89 18.00 -16.88 -16.51
CA LEU A 89 18.45 -17.55 -15.29
C LEU A 89 18.20 -16.63 -14.11
N VAL A 90 17.39 -17.07 -13.14
CA VAL A 90 17.17 -16.37 -11.88
C VAL A 90 17.85 -17.16 -10.77
N PHE A 91 18.92 -16.60 -10.22
CA PHE A 91 19.44 -17.03 -8.93
C PHE A 91 18.57 -16.45 -7.82
N THR A 92 17.71 -17.27 -7.20
CA THR A 92 16.63 -16.83 -6.28
C THR A 92 17.11 -16.45 -4.87
N GLY A 93 18.34 -15.95 -4.72
CA GLY A 93 18.92 -15.52 -3.45
C GLY A 93 19.74 -16.56 -2.71
N ASP A 94 20.39 -16.08 -1.64
CA ASP A 94 21.43 -16.80 -0.90
C ASP A 94 22.59 -17.21 -1.81
N ASN A 95 23.10 -16.21 -2.53
CA ASN A 95 24.21 -16.34 -3.47
C ASN A 95 25.56 -16.36 -2.74
N ILE A 96 25.63 -15.66 -1.60
CA ILE A 96 26.82 -15.63 -0.74
C ILE A 96 26.62 -16.41 0.55
N SER A 97 27.68 -16.62 1.34
CA SER A 97 27.60 -17.39 2.60
C SER A 97 26.75 -16.67 3.67
N PRO A 98 26.22 -17.35 4.70
CA PRO A 98 25.55 -16.69 5.83
C PRO A 98 26.53 -15.94 6.76
N GLU A 99 27.85 -16.14 6.62
CA GLU A 99 28.85 -15.58 7.52
C GLU A 99 29.12 -14.10 7.23
N THR A 100 29.03 -13.26 8.25
CA THR A 100 29.33 -11.83 8.13
C THR A 100 30.84 -11.60 7.92
N ASN A 101 31.20 -10.62 7.09
CA ASN A 101 32.59 -10.23 6.79
C ASN A 101 33.44 -11.32 6.12
N ASN A 102 32.83 -12.27 5.41
CA ASN A 102 33.51 -13.38 4.74
C ASN A 102 33.62 -13.18 3.21
N TRP A 103 33.93 -11.96 2.77
CA TRP A 103 33.87 -11.62 1.34
C TRP A 103 34.80 -12.45 0.45
N LEU A 104 35.93 -12.90 0.99
CA LEU A 104 36.88 -13.75 0.26
C LEU A 104 36.24 -15.07 -0.18
N ILE A 105 35.38 -15.65 0.66
CA ILE A 105 34.61 -16.85 0.31
C ILE A 105 33.36 -16.46 -0.50
N ASP A 106 32.67 -15.38 -0.12
CA ASP A 106 31.47 -14.92 -0.83
C ASP A 106 31.73 -14.67 -2.33
N SER A 107 32.84 -14.02 -2.67
CA SER A 107 33.21 -13.76 -4.07
C SER A 107 33.50 -15.05 -4.85
N LEU A 108 33.95 -16.12 -4.19
CA LEU A 108 34.16 -17.42 -4.83
C LEU A 108 32.83 -18.09 -5.18
N PHE A 109 31.80 -17.96 -4.34
CA PHE A 109 30.46 -18.43 -4.67
C PHE A 109 29.89 -17.68 -5.87
N ILE A 110 30.02 -16.35 -5.89
CA ILE A 110 29.60 -15.55 -7.05
C ILE A 110 30.37 -15.99 -8.31
N GLN A 111 31.69 -16.16 -8.22
CA GLN A 111 32.49 -16.64 -9.35
C GLN A 111 32.01 -18.01 -9.84
N GLN A 112 31.71 -18.94 -8.93
CA GLN A 112 31.17 -20.26 -9.28
C GLN A 112 29.84 -20.14 -10.04
N GLN A 113 28.94 -19.24 -9.63
CA GLN A 113 27.66 -18.97 -10.32
C GLN A 113 27.87 -18.35 -11.71
N LEU A 114 28.86 -17.49 -11.85
CA LEU A 114 29.27 -16.93 -13.15
C LEU A 114 29.85 -18.01 -14.07
N ASP A 115 30.66 -18.93 -13.54
CA ASP A 115 31.23 -20.04 -14.30
C ASP A 115 30.15 -21.02 -14.79
N LEU A 116 29.15 -21.30 -13.95
CA LEU A 116 27.97 -22.11 -14.32
C LEU A 116 27.25 -21.53 -15.54
N SER A 117 27.07 -20.21 -15.54
CA SER A 117 26.37 -19.49 -16.60
C SER A 117 27.28 -19.05 -17.75
N SER A 118 28.57 -19.38 -17.78
CA SER A 118 29.55 -18.72 -18.68
C SER A 118 29.19 -18.73 -20.18
N ASN A 119 28.53 -19.78 -20.68
CA ASN A 119 28.10 -19.90 -22.08
C ASN A 119 26.58 -19.69 -22.26
N PHE A 120 25.87 -19.32 -21.19
CA PHE A 120 24.46 -19.00 -21.22
C PHE A 120 24.24 -17.73 -22.06
N LYS A 121 23.36 -17.83 -23.06
CA LYS A 121 23.09 -16.75 -24.02
C LYS A 121 22.01 -15.78 -23.54
N GLY A 122 21.18 -16.21 -22.60
CA GLY A 122 20.09 -15.42 -22.03
C GLY A 122 20.56 -14.46 -20.94
N GLU A 123 19.59 -13.93 -20.19
CA GLU A 123 19.85 -13.00 -19.09
C GLU A 123 20.06 -13.71 -17.75
N THR A 124 21.11 -13.38 -17.01
CA THR A 124 21.38 -13.89 -15.65
C THR A 124 21.04 -12.84 -14.60
N ILE A 125 20.11 -13.15 -13.73
CA ILE A 125 19.63 -12.25 -12.67
C ILE A 125 19.98 -12.86 -11.32
N PHE A 126 20.63 -12.07 -10.47
CA PHE A 126 20.88 -12.39 -9.07
C PHE A 126 19.84 -11.67 -8.21
N LEU A 127 18.89 -12.42 -7.67
CA LEU A 127 17.94 -11.88 -6.70
C LEU A 127 18.60 -11.90 -5.30
N PRO A 128 18.43 -10.87 -4.47
CA PRO A 128 18.90 -10.89 -3.09
C PRO A 128 18.06 -11.81 -2.19
N GLY A 129 18.73 -12.56 -1.33
CA GLY A 129 18.15 -13.40 -0.27
C GLY A 129 18.60 -12.98 1.13
N ASN A 130 18.56 -13.90 2.07
CA ASN A 130 18.92 -13.65 3.46
C ASN A 130 20.40 -13.38 3.63
N ASN A 131 21.24 -14.10 2.90
CA ASN A 131 22.69 -14.00 3.03
C ASN A 131 23.21 -12.67 2.48
N GLU A 132 22.59 -12.11 1.44
CA GLU A 132 22.91 -10.76 0.96
C GLU A 132 22.62 -9.70 2.04
N TRP A 133 21.57 -9.91 2.84
CA TRP A 133 21.14 -9.00 3.92
C TRP A 133 21.79 -9.26 5.29
N LYS A 134 22.67 -10.25 5.43
CA LYS A 134 23.29 -10.68 6.71
C LYS A 134 24.00 -9.58 7.51
N SER A 135 24.40 -8.51 6.84
CA SER A 135 25.17 -7.41 7.43
C SER A 135 24.34 -6.32 8.09
N TYR A 136 23.06 -6.19 7.71
CA TYR A 136 22.18 -5.07 8.06
C TYR A 136 22.72 -3.68 7.68
N LYS A 137 23.56 -3.57 6.64
CA LYS A 137 24.10 -2.30 6.13
C LYS A 137 23.99 -2.25 4.60
N LEU A 138 23.34 -1.24 4.04
CA LEU A 138 23.08 -1.17 2.58
C LEU A 138 24.37 -1.32 1.74
N ASN A 139 25.43 -0.59 2.09
CA ASN A 139 26.71 -0.66 1.36
C ASN A 139 27.34 -2.07 1.30
N LYS A 140 27.04 -2.93 2.27
CA LYS A 140 27.48 -4.33 2.30
C LYS A 140 26.51 -5.25 1.59
N ILE A 141 25.22 -4.92 1.57
CA ILE A 141 24.18 -5.64 0.81
C ILE A 141 24.46 -5.50 -0.69
N GLU A 142 24.79 -4.30 -1.14
CA GLU A 142 25.13 -3.99 -2.53
C GLU A 142 26.48 -4.56 -2.98
N LYS A 143 27.21 -5.25 -2.10
CA LYS A 143 28.56 -5.72 -2.42
C LYS A 143 28.58 -6.72 -3.57
N VAL A 144 27.55 -7.57 -3.67
CA VAL A 144 27.36 -8.48 -4.81
C VAL A 144 27.09 -7.70 -6.08
N GLU A 145 26.21 -6.70 -6.02
CA GLU A 145 25.88 -5.83 -7.15
C GLU A 145 27.12 -5.09 -7.68
N ASN A 146 27.88 -4.43 -6.80
CA ASN A 146 29.10 -3.71 -7.17
C ASN A 146 30.13 -4.64 -7.79
N TYR A 147 30.29 -5.85 -7.24
CA TYR A 147 31.21 -6.84 -7.79
C TYR A 147 30.81 -7.32 -9.19
N LEU A 148 29.50 -7.50 -9.46
CA LEU A 148 29.04 -7.84 -10.80
C LEU A 148 29.20 -6.68 -11.79
N LYS A 149 28.99 -5.43 -11.34
CA LYS A 149 29.27 -4.23 -12.15
C LYS A 149 30.75 -4.14 -12.52
N ASP A 150 31.66 -4.41 -11.59
CA ASP A 150 33.11 -4.39 -11.83
C ASP A 150 33.57 -5.45 -12.84
N ILE A 151 32.85 -6.57 -12.96
CA ILE A 151 33.13 -7.64 -13.93
C ILE A 151 32.65 -7.25 -15.34
N GLU A 152 31.70 -6.32 -15.46
CA GLU A 152 31.13 -5.82 -16.72
C GLU A 152 30.58 -6.93 -17.65
N ARG A 153 30.06 -8.02 -17.07
CA ARG A 153 29.47 -9.11 -17.86
C ARG A 153 28.11 -8.68 -18.41
N GLN A 154 27.97 -8.68 -19.73
CA GLN A 154 26.70 -8.39 -20.40
C GLN A 154 25.57 -9.31 -19.93
N ASN A 155 24.35 -8.77 -19.90
CA ASN A 155 23.12 -9.48 -19.50
C ASN A 155 23.22 -10.16 -18.13
N THR A 156 24.01 -9.60 -17.20
CA THR A 156 24.18 -10.12 -15.84
C THR A 156 24.03 -8.98 -14.84
N ALA A 157 23.07 -9.07 -13.91
CA ALA A 157 22.84 -8.03 -12.91
C ALA A 157 22.23 -8.58 -11.60
N VAL A 158 22.40 -7.83 -10.51
CA VAL A 158 21.54 -7.97 -9.32
C VAL A 158 20.28 -7.15 -9.57
N LEU A 159 19.10 -7.77 -9.48
CA LEU A 159 17.81 -7.09 -9.59
C LEU A 159 16.87 -7.54 -8.45
N PRO A 160 16.13 -6.62 -7.81
CA PRO A 160 16.23 -5.16 -7.99
C PRO A 160 17.58 -4.60 -7.50
N ASN A 161 18.05 -3.52 -8.13
CA ASN A 161 19.35 -2.90 -7.82
C ASN A 161 19.26 -1.89 -6.65
N ASN A 162 20.42 -1.43 -6.14
CA ASN A 162 20.55 -0.39 -5.11
C ASN A 162 19.82 -0.67 -3.78
N GLY A 163 19.50 -1.93 -3.50
CA GLY A 163 18.66 -2.33 -2.37
C GLY A 163 17.20 -1.88 -2.49
N CYS A 164 16.72 -1.61 -3.71
CA CYS A 164 15.33 -1.27 -3.98
C CYS A 164 14.42 -2.51 -3.88
N PRO A 165 13.12 -2.32 -3.63
CA PRO A 165 12.27 -3.43 -3.23
C PRO A 165 11.62 -4.19 -4.37
N ILE A 166 11.48 -3.59 -5.55
CA ILE A 166 10.74 -4.16 -6.68
C ILE A 166 11.28 -3.62 -8.01
N GLU A 167 11.20 -4.45 -9.05
CA GLU A 167 11.50 -4.09 -10.44
C GLU A 167 10.58 -4.86 -11.39
N HIS A 168 10.13 -4.24 -12.48
CA HIS A 168 9.28 -4.86 -13.51
C HIS A 168 10.00 -4.89 -14.84
N LYS A 169 9.93 -6.05 -15.50
CA LYS A 169 10.50 -6.30 -16.82
C LYS A 169 9.46 -6.93 -17.74
N VAL A 170 9.23 -6.32 -18.89
CA VAL A 170 8.48 -6.95 -19.99
C VAL A 170 9.42 -7.92 -20.71
N ILE A 171 9.13 -9.21 -20.68
CA ILE A 171 9.95 -10.24 -21.33
C ILE A 171 9.58 -10.33 -22.82
N ASN A 172 8.28 -10.34 -23.11
CA ASN A 172 7.72 -10.24 -24.46
C ASN A 172 6.25 -9.78 -24.38
N ASP A 173 5.54 -9.78 -25.50
CA ASP A 173 4.15 -9.32 -25.59
C ASP A 173 3.17 -10.11 -24.69
N ASP A 174 3.50 -11.36 -24.35
CA ASP A 174 2.65 -12.29 -23.60
C ASP A 174 3.16 -12.65 -22.20
N LEU A 175 4.32 -12.14 -21.79
CA LEU A 175 5.01 -12.53 -20.56
C LEU A 175 5.73 -11.36 -19.90
N ASP A 176 5.43 -11.14 -18.61
CA ASP A 176 6.08 -10.15 -17.77
C ASP A 176 6.79 -10.84 -16.57
N LEU A 177 7.86 -10.21 -16.09
CA LEU A 177 8.62 -10.61 -14.90
C LEU A 177 8.61 -9.46 -13.88
N ILE A 178 8.19 -9.75 -12.66
CA ILE A 178 8.24 -8.84 -11.52
C ILE A 178 9.23 -9.41 -10.50
N LEU A 179 10.31 -8.69 -10.21
CA LEU A 179 11.34 -9.08 -9.26
C LEU A 179 11.11 -8.36 -7.94
N VAL A 180 11.08 -9.09 -6.83
CA VAL A 180 10.79 -8.55 -5.50
C VAL A 180 11.91 -8.90 -4.53
N ASP A 181 12.54 -7.88 -3.95
CA ASP A 181 13.37 -8.06 -2.76
C ASP A 181 12.45 -8.31 -1.55
N SER A 182 12.10 -9.58 -1.39
CA SER A 182 11.30 -10.03 -0.25
C SER A 182 12.00 -9.79 1.10
N LYS A 183 13.34 -9.76 1.13
CA LYS A 183 14.09 -9.54 2.37
C LYS A 183 13.97 -8.09 2.82
N TRP A 184 13.99 -7.14 1.90
CA TRP A 184 13.63 -5.75 2.17
C TRP A 184 12.26 -5.65 2.86
N PHE A 185 11.24 -6.37 2.37
CA PHE A 185 9.88 -6.26 2.90
C PHE A 185 9.76 -6.87 4.31
N VAL A 186 10.39 -8.01 4.58
CA VAL A 186 10.29 -8.68 5.90
C VAL A 186 11.24 -8.08 6.94
N SER A 187 12.25 -7.31 6.53
CA SER A 187 13.24 -6.72 7.43
C SER A 187 12.69 -5.64 8.35
N ASN A 188 13.30 -5.51 9.53
CA ASN A 188 13.07 -4.35 10.39
C ASN A 188 13.94 -3.18 9.90
N TRP A 189 13.37 -2.24 9.16
CA TRP A 189 14.13 -1.10 8.61
C TRP A 189 14.83 -0.26 9.67
N SER A 190 14.28 -0.16 10.89
CA SER A 190 14.96 0.52 12.00
C SER A 190 16.20 -0.22 12.54
N ARG A 191 16.60 -1.33 11.92
CA ARG A 191 17.81 -2.10 12.24
C ARG A 191 18.73 -2.25 11.04
N VAL A 192 18.41 -1.62 9.91
CA VAL A 192 19.23 -1.67 8.70
C VAL A 192 19.76 -0.27 8.45
N GLU A 193 21.07 -0.11 8.53
CA GLU A 193 21.75 1.16 8.23
C GLU A 193 21.56 1.49 6.73
N ASP A 194 21.28 2.76 6.44
CA ASP A 194 21.08 3.31 5.09
C ASP A 194 19.92 2.71 4.27
N ILE A 195 18.95 2.02 4.89
CA ILE A 195 17.81 1.43 4.18
C ILE A 195 17.00 2.48 3.39
N ASN A 196 16.75 2.21 2.11
CA ASN A 196 16.06 3.11 1.17
C ASN A 196 16.79 4.42 0.83
N LYS A 197 18.03 4.62 1.29
CA LYS A 197 18.82 5.83 0.97
C LYS A 197 18.94 6.08 -0.54
N LYS A 198 18.96 5.01 -1.34
CA LYS A 198 19.05 5.06 -2.81
C LYS A 198 17.74 4.75 -3.55
N CYS A 199 16.63 4.61 -2.83
CA CYS A 199 15.33 4.21 -3.37
C CYS A 199 14.24 5.13 -2.79
N SER A 200 14.36 6.42 -3.09
CA SER A 200 13.59 7.51 -2.47
C SER A 200 12.10 7.48 -2.82
N ASP A 201 11.67 6.82 -3.90
CA ASP A 201 10.25 6.62 -4.21
C ASP A 201 9.60 5.60 -3.25
N ILE A 202 10.15 4.38 -3.18
CA ILE A 202 9.51 3.25 -2.48
C ILE A 202 9.98 3.15 -1.02
N ILE A 203 9.69 4.19 -0.23
CA ILE A 203 10.09 4.30 1.18
C ILE A 203 9.05 3.75 2.17
N THR A 204 7.96 3.14 1.69
CA THR A 204 6.95 2.48 2.55
C THR A 204 6.45 1.17 1.94
N ARG A 205 6.09 0.20 2.80
CA ARG A 205 5.48 -1.06 2.35
C ARG A 205 4.16 -0.85 1.60
N ARG A 206 3.47 0.26 1.85
CA ARG A 206 2.24 0.60 1.14
C ARG A 206 2.54 1.13 -0.27
N ARG A 207 3.62 1.89 -0.47
CA ARG A 207 4.10 2.25 -1.81
C ARG A 207 4.52 1.02 -2.61
N PHE A 208 5.23 0.06 -1.97
CA PHE A 208 5.55 -1.23 -2.59
C PHE A 208 4.29 -1.98 -3.09
N MET A 209 3.22 -2.03 -2.28
CA MET A 209 1.97 -2.68 -2.70
C MET A 209 1.29 -1.93 -3.84
N GLU A 210 1.35 -0.59 -3.85
CA GLU A 210 0.82 0.25 -4.95
C GLU A 210 1.56 -0.04 -6.27
N GLU A 211 2.89 -0.15 -6.23
CA GLU A 211 3.70 -0.53 -7.41
C GLU A 211 3.45 -1.96 -7.86
N LEU A 212 3.39 -2.92 -6.93
CA LEU A 212 3.06 -4.31 -7.27
C LEU A 212 1.66 -4.44 -7.89
N GLU A 213 0.66 -3.73 -7.36
CA GLU A 213 -0.69 -3.66 -7.95
C GLU A 213 -0.64 -3.07 -9.36
N GLY A 214 0.15 -2.01 -9.56
CA GLY A 214 0.39 -1.39 -10.86
C GLY A 214 0.95 -2.36 -11.89
N TYR A 215 2.06 -3.04 -11.57
CA TYR A 215 2.69 -3.99 -12.48
C TYR A 215 1.81 -5.21 -12.80
N ILE A 216 1.07 -5.73 -11.82
CA ILE A 216 0.08 -6.81 -12.07
C ILE A 216 -1.04 -6.31 -12.98
N GLY A 217 -1.50 -5.07 -12.80
CA GLY A 217 -2.50 -4.44 -13.65
C GLY A 217 -2.01 -4.20 -15.08
N ASP A 218 -0.74 -3.84 -15.26
CA ASP A 218 -0.13 -3.64 -16.57
C ASP A 218 0.08 -4.96 -17.34
N GLY A 219 0.28 -6.07 -16.62
CA GLY A 219 0.36 -7.42 -17.18
C GLY A 219 -0.99 -8.14 -17.37
N GLN A 220 -2.13 -7.46 -17.29
CA GLN A 220 -3.44 -8.09 -17.52
C GLN A 220 -3.51 -8.78 -18.90
N GLY A 221 -4.02 -10.02 -18.94
CA GLY A 221 -4.10 -10.85 -20.17
C GLY A 221 -2.78 -11.55 -20.55
N LYS A 222 -1.66 -11.18 -19.91
CA LYS A 222 -0.36 -11.83 -20.06
C LYS A 222 -0.13 -12.87 -18.97
N ASN A 223 0.84 -13.75 -19.19
CA ASN A 223 1.46 -14.52 -18.12
C ASN A 223 2.35 -13.60 -17.29
N ILE A 224 2.32 -13.74 -15.96
CA ILE A 224 3.17 -12.96 -15.07
C ILE A 224 3.97 -13.89 -14.17
N VAL A 225 5.28 -13.72 -14.17
CA VAL A 225 6.19 -14.36 -13.21
C VAL A 225 6.55 -13.38 -12.11
N ILE A 226 6.30 -13.73 -10.85
CA ILE A 226 6.76 -12.96 -9.69
C ILE A 226 7.94 -13.71 -9.05
N ALA A 227 9.14 -13.17 -9.17
CA ALA A 227 10.36 -13.74 -8.63
C ALA A 227 10.72 -13.11 -7.28
N MET A 228 10.80 -13.93 -6.23
CA MET A 228 11.10 -13.45 -4.88
C MET A 228 11.77 -14.52 -4.03
N HIS A 229 12.74 -14.16 -3.17
CA HIS A 229 13.48 -15.16 -2.38
C HIS A 229 12.55 -15.95 -1.45
N HIS A 230 11.73 -15.25 -0.66
CA HIS A 230 10.80 -15.84 0.31
C HIS A 230 9.49 -16.32 -0.36
N PRO A 231 9.16 -17.62 -0.35
CA PRO A 231 7.95 -18.14 -0.98
C PRO A 231 6.64 -17.70 -0.30
N VAL A 232 5.59 -17.52 -1.10
CA VAL A 232 4.23 -17.27 -0.59
C VAL A 232 3.60 -18.57 -0.06
N PHE A 233 3.76 -19.66 -0.82
CA PHE A 233 3.35 -21.00 -0.44
C PHE A 233 4.58 -21.89 -0.21
N THR A 234 4.61 -22.61 0.90
CA THR A 234 5.72 -23.53 1.18
C THR A 234 5.26 -24.73 2.01
N ASN A 235 5.93 -25.86 1.77
CA ASN A 235 5.87 -27.13 2.47
C ASN A 235 7.24 -27.52 3.08
N GLY A 236 8.17 -26.56 3.19
CA GLY A 236 9.51 -26.75 3.74
C GLY A 236 9.64 -26.39 5.22
N THR A 237 10.88 -26.29 5.69
CA THR A 237 11.21 -26.17 7.12
C THR A 237 10.78 -24.84 7.71
N TYR A 238 10.87 -23.74 6.96
CA TYR A 238 10.44 -22.40 7.40
C TYR A 238 8.91 -22.27 7.49
N ALA A 239 8.18 -23.26 6.96
CA ALA A 239 6.75 -23.47 7.20
C ALA A 239 6.43 -24.30 8.46
N GLY A 240 7.43 -24.57 9.32
CA GLY A 240 7.30 -25.38 10.53
C GLY A 240 7.33 -26.90 10.28
N LYS A 241 7.77 -27.35 9.09
CA LYS A 241 7.83 -28.78 8.76
C LYS A 241 9.13 -29.37 9.27
N THR A 242 9.06 -29.99 10.45
CA THR A 242 10.23 -30.53 11.15
C THR A 242 10.34 -32.06 11.01
N THR A 243 11.56 -32.57 11.13
CA THR A 243 11.87 -34.00 11.04
C THR A 243 11.69 -34.71 12.38
N VAL A 244 11.68 -36.05 12.37
CA VAL A 244 11.71 -36.86 13.60
C VAL A 244 12.94 -36.51 14.46
N LYS A 245 14.08 -36.21 13.81
CA LYS A 245 15.33 -35.85 14.49
C LYS A 245 15.16 -34.56 15.29
N ASP A 246 14.49 -33.57 14.72
CA ASP A 246 14.28 -32.27 15.38
C ASP A 246 13.44 -32.42 16.65
N HIS A 247 12.41 -33.28 16.61
CA HIS A 247 11.62 -33.61 17.79
C HIS A 247 12.38 -34.40 18.86
N ALA A 248 13.43 -35.13 18.46
CA ALA A 248 14.29 -35.92 19.34
C ALA A 248 15.44 -35.09 19.95
N THR A 249 15.76 -33.91 19.41
CA THR A 249 16.86 -33.05 19.87
C THR A 249 16.36 -31.76 20.53
N PRO A 250 16.95 -31.29 21.66
CA PRO A 250 18.08 -31.89 22.38
C PRO A 250 17.71 -33.18 23.13
N LEU A 251 16.43 -33.36 23.48
CA LEU A 251 15.85 -34.58 24.03
C LEU A 251 14.39 -34.71 23.53
N PRO A 252 13.83 -35.93 23.45
CA PRO A 252 12.41 -36.14 23.18
C PRO A 252 11.54 -35.33 24.15
N LEU A 253 10.34 -34.91 23.70
CA LEU A 253 9.45 -33.95 24.38
C LEU A 253 10.00 -32.52 24.47
N VAL A 254 11.25 -32.32 24.90
CA VAL A 254 11.87 -30.98 24.97
C VAL A 254 12.05 -30.38 23.57
N GLY A 255 12.55 -31.17 22.61
CA GLY A 255 12.62 -30.77 21.20
C GLY A 255 11.26 -30.43 20.62
N THR A 256 10.23 -31.20 21.01
CA THR A 256 8.85 -30.94 20.58
C THR A 256 8.28 -29.64 21.17
N ILE A 257 8.50 -29.37 22.46
CA ILE A 257 8.10 -28.11 23.09
C ILE A 257 8.86 -26.94 22.46
N LYS A 258 10.18 -27.10 22.23
CA LYS A 258 10.99 -26.08 21.57
C LYS A 258 10.43 -25.75 20.19
N ASN A 259 10.21 -26.75 19.34
CA ASN A 259 9.66 -26.53 18.00
C ASN A 259 8.27 -25.91 18.05
N ALA A 260 7.39 -26.40 18.94
CA ALA A 260 6.06 -25.80 19.14
C ALA A 260 6.12 -24.34 19.61
N VAL A 261 7.04 -23.98 20.51
CA VAL A 261 7.23 -22.59 20.96
C VAL A 261 7.77 -21.72 19.83
N MET A 262 8.68 -22.23 19.00
CA MET A 262 9.19 -21.49 17.84
C MET A 262 8.10 -21.28 16.77
N ASP A 263 7.32 -22.34 16.49
CA ASP A 263 6.21 -22.33 15.53
C ASP A 263 5.01 -21.50 16.00
N LEU A 264 4.79 -21.33 17.30
CA LEU A 264 3.73 -20.47 17.85
C LEU A 264 4.20 -19.05 18.16
N GLY A 265 5.47 -18.89 18.53
CA GLY A 265 6.04 -17.64 19.01
C GLY A 265 6.35 -16.63 17.92
N ALA A 266 6.46 -17.07 16.66
CA ALA A 266 6.74 -16.20 15.51
C ALA A 266 7.97 -15.29 15.71
N PHE A 267 8.95 -15.77 16.49
CA PHE A 267 10.15 -15.02 16.88
C PHE A 267 11.18 -14.93 15.76
N ASP A 268 11.20 -15.94 14.89
CA ASP A 268 12.10 -16.00 13.76
C ASP A 268 11.48 -15.25 12.57
N PRO A 269 12.12 -14.18 12.07
CA PRO A 269 11.62 -13.45 10.91
C PRO A 269 11.55 -14.29 9.63
N GLU A 270 12.34 -15.37 9.53
CA GLU A 270 12.40 -16.26 8.36
C GLU A 270 11.23 -17.25 8.32
N HIS A 271 10.52 -17.46 9.44
CA HIS A 271 9.36 -18.34 9.44
C HIS A 271 8.11 -17.65 8.90
N VAL A 272 7.27 -18.40 8.19
CA VAL A 272 6.07 -17.87 7.51
C VAL A 272 5.00 -17.30 8.46
N ASN A 273 5.06 -17.65 9.75
CA ASN A 273 4.19 -17.14 10.80
C ASN A 273 4.66 -15.78 11.36
N SER A 274 5.87 -15.32 11.01
CA SER A 274 6.39 -14.03 11.43
C SER A 274 5.49 -12.90 10.93
N ARG A 275 5.27 -11.88 11.75
CA ARG A 275 4.28 -10.83 11.44
C ARG A 275 4.53 -10.15 10.08
N ARG A 276 5.80 -9.89 9.74
CA ARG A 276 6.14 -9.19 8.48
C ARG A 276 6.17 -10.13 7.29
N TYR A 277 6.63 -11.37 7.46
CA TYR A 277 6.61 -12.35 6.40
C TYR A 277 5.16 -12.77 6.08
N ASN A 278 4.34 -13.06 7.08
CA ASN A 278 2.91 -13.31 6.85
C ASN A 278 2.22 -12.12 6.17
N TYR A 279 2.61 -10.89 6.48
CA TYR A 279 2.09 -9.71 5.78
C TYR A 279 2.51 -9.65 4.32
N LEU A 280 3.76 -9.98 3.98
CA LEU A 280 4.23 -10.12 2.59
C LEU A 280 3.42 -11.17 1.85
N ARG A 281 3.25 -12.35 2.44
CA ARG A 281 2.48 -13.46 1.87
C ARG A 281 1.05 -13.03 1.56
N ILE A 282 0.39 -12.35 2.50
CA ILE A 282 -0.97 -11.82 2.30
C ILE A 282 -0.98 -10.76 1.19
N ALA A 283 -0.04 -9.81 1.19
CA ALA A 283 -0.02 -8.74 0.21
C ALA A 283 0.15 -9.28 -1.21
N VAL A 284 1.15 -10.14 -1.42
CA VAL A 284 1.47 -10.71 -2.75
C VAL A 284 0.34 -11.63 -3.21
N SER A 285 -0.11 -12.59 -2.38
CA SER A 285 -1.17 -13.50 -2.82
C SER A 285 -2.50 -12.79 -3.08
N ALA A 286 -2.90 -11.82 -2.26
CA ALA A 286 -4.15 -11.10 -2.48
C ALA A 286 -4.13 -10.23 -3.75
N LEU A 287 -3.00 -9.58 -4.06
CA LEU A 287 -2.85 -8.79 -5.29
C LEU A 287 -2.74 -9.70 -6.53
N ALA A 288 -2.06 -10.84 -6.40
CA ALA A 288 -1.98 -11.83 -7.47
C ALA A 288 -3.35 -12.39 -7.88
N GLN A 289 -4.36 -12.42 -6.99
CA GLN A 289 -5.73 -12.81 -7.37
C GLN A 289 -6.39 -11.91 -8.43
N ALA A 290 -5.81 -10.75 -8.75
CA ALA A 290 -6.31 -9.87 -9.80
C ALA A 290 -6.03 -10.38 -11.23
N ASN A 291 -5.14 -11.36 -11.39
CA ASN A 291 -4.77 -11.96 -12.66
C ASN A 291 -4.81 -13.50 -12.52
N ASP A 292 -5.35 -14.18 -13.52
CA ASP A 292 -5.55 -15.64 -13.53
C ASP A 292 -4.30 -16.43 -13.99
N ARG A 293 -3.22 -15.74 -14.39
CA ARG A 293 -2.02 -16.33 -15.00
C ARG A 293 -0.73 -15.97 -14.26
N ILE A 294 -0.75 -16.15 -12.93
CA ILE A 294 0.38 -15.86 -12.04
C ILE A 294 1.18 -17.12 -11.71
N THR A 295 2.50 -17.04 -11.91
CA THR A 295 3.47 -18.01 -11.38
C THR A 295 4.47 -17.30 -10.47
N LEU A 296 4.62 -17.76 -9.22
CA LEU A 296 5.69 -17.32 -8.33
C LEU A 296 6.88 -18.26 -8.38
N ILE A 297 8.08 -17.69 -8.38
CA ILE A 297 9.33 -18.45 -8.29
C ILE A 297 10.14 -17.99 -7.08
N SER A 298 10.64 -18.94 -6.29
CA SER A 298 11.32 -18.64 -5.03
C SER A 298 12.48 -19.58 -4.70
N GLY A 299 13.33 -19.13 -3.79
CA GLY A 299 14.42 -19.88 -3.19
C GLY A 299 14.06 -20.22 -1.74
N HIS A 300 14.83 -19.67 -0.80
CA HIS A 300 14.69 -19.73 0.67
C HIS A 300 14.58 -21.13 1.29
N GLU A 301 13.60 -21.93 0.89
CA GLU A 301 13.54 -23.34 1.23
C GLU A 301 14.60 -24.10 0.44
N GLU A 302 15.40 -24.89 1.14
CA GLU A 302 16.42 -25.75 0.54
C GLU A 302 15.75 -27.06 0.05
N SER A 303 14.74 -26.93 -0.82
CA SER A 303 14.03 -28.06 -1.44
C SER A 303 13.43 -27.66 -2.79
N LEU A 304 12.97 -28.66 -3.55
CA LEU A 304 12.25 -28.48 -4.81
C LEU A 304 10.75 -28.64 -4.55
N GLN A 305 9.94 -27.64 -4.91
CA GLN A 305 8.50 -27.68 -4.66
C GLN A 305 7.68 -27.08 -5.81
N LEU A 306 6.51 -27.67 -6.07
CA LEU A 306 5.41 -27.09 -6.82
C LEU A 306 4.19 -27.07 -5.89
N LEU A 307 3.62 -25.88 -5.68
CA LEU A 307 2.43 -25.68 -4.86
C LEU A 307 1.39 -24.86 -5.62
N GLU A 308 0.12 -25.05 -5.28
CA GLU A 308 -1.00 -24.34 -5.90
C GLU A 308 -2.03 -23.90 -4.85
N GLY A 309 -2.60 -22.72 -5.04
CA GLY A 309 -3.73 -22.23 -4.25
C GLY A 309 -4.40 -21.02 -4.90
N GLY A 310 -5.73 -21.03 -5.03
CA GLY A 310 -6.51 -19.92 -5.58
C GLY A 310 -6.06 -19.45 -6.98
N GLY A 311 -5.68 -20.38 -7.87
CA GLY A 311 -5.19 -20.06 -9.22
C GLY A 311 -3.75 -19.54 -9.27
N ILE A 312 -3.07 -19.42 -8.13
CA ILE A 312 -1.68 -19.04 -8.03
C ILE A 312 -0.81 -20.30 -7.97
N HIS A 313 0.23 -20.36 -8.79
CA HIS A 313 1.20 -21.45 -8.81
C HIS A 313 2.53 -20.96 -8.22
N GLN A 314 3.11 -21.72 -7.30
CA GLN A 314 4.39 -21.40 -6.67
C GLN A 314 5.39 -22.52 -6.96
N ILE A 315 6.53 -22.13 -7.53
CA ILE A 315 7.70 -22.98 -7.72
C ILE A 315 8.75 -22.56 -6.70
N VAL A 316 9.35 -23.53 -6.01
CA VAL A 316 10.46 -23.31 -5.08
C VAL A 316 11.66 -24.14 -5.53
N SER A 317 12.81 -23.48 -5.67
CA SER A 317 14.05 -24.07 -6.17
C SER A 317 15.27 -23.43 -5.49
N GLY A 318 15.36 -23.57 -4.16
CA GLY A 318 16.43 -23.01 -3.32
C GLY A 318 17.50 -24.02 -2.89
N SER A 319 17.54 -25.22 -3.46
CA SER A 319 18.39 -26.33 -3.00
C SER A 319 19.66 -26.57 -3.83
N LEU A 320 20.23 -25.54 -4.47
CA LEU A 320 21.42 -25.75 -5.30
C LEU A 320 22.65 -26.09 -4.45
N GLY A 321 22.78 -25.54 -3.24
CA GLY A 321 23.92 -25.78 -2.35
C GLY A 321 23.66 -26.79 -1.23
N GLU A 322 22.46 -26.78 -0.64
CA GLU A 322 22.08 -27.59 0.51
C GLU A 322 20.68 -28.19 0.36
N LYS A 323 20.33 -29.16 1.21
CA LYS A 323 19.00 -29.77 1.24
C LYS A 323 18.37 -29.80 2.63
N SER A 324 17.08 -29.55 2.67
CA SER A 324 16.22 -29.60 3.84
C SER A 324 15.06 -30.57 3.63
N ALA A 325 14.51 -31.08 4.74
CA ALA A 325 13.36 -31.97 4.68
C ALA A 325 12.09 -31.17 4.42
N ALA A 326 11.19 -31.72 3.62
CA ALA A 326 9.93 -31.09 3.29
C ALA A 326 8.78 -32.10 3.37
N LYS A 327 7.54 -31.60 3.45
CA LYS A 327 6.36 -32.45 3.60
C LYS A 327 5.22 -31.97 2.74
N LEU A 328 4.81 -32.80 1.79
CA LEU A 328 3.64 -32.55 0.97
C LEU A 328 2.41 -32.46 1.87
N THR A 329 1.86 -31.24 2.00
CA THR A 329 0.72 -30.93 2.88
C THR A 329 -0.06 -29.74 2.37
N ALA A 330 -1.34 -29.69 2.72
CA ALA A 330 -2.12 -28.46 2.60
C ALA A 330 -1.69 -27.42 3.66
N GLY A 331 -1.85 -26.16 3.33
CA GLY A 331 -1.65 -25.00 4.19
C GLY A 331 -2.71 -23.94 3.94
N ARG A 332 -2.71 -22.91 4.78
CA ARG A 332 -3.69 -21.82 4.72
C ARG A 332 -3.03 -20.48 5.04
N ILE A 333 -3.37 -19.45 4.28
CA ILE A 333 -3.07 -18.06 4.61
C ILE A 333 -4.37 -17.40 5.06
N THR A 334 -4.35 -16.80 6.26
CA THR A 334 -5.51 -16.09 6.81
C THR A 334 -5.24 -14.61 6.85
N ALA A 335 -6.12 -13.83 6.25
CA ALA A 335 -6.13 -12.37 6.31
C ALA A 335 -7.46 -11.89 6.91
N ILE A 336 -7.53 -10.59 7.25
CA ILE A 336 -8.80 -9.99 7.60
C ILE A 336 -9.71 -10.04 6.36
N GLY A 337 -10.90 -10.61 6.51
CA GLY A 337 -11.88 -10.72 5.43
C GLY A 337 -11.79 -11.99 4.58
N GLY A 338 -10.90 -12.93 4.86
CA GLY A 338 -10.89 -14.21 4.15
C GLY A 338 -9.60 -15.00 4.29
N SER A 339 -9.54 -16.13 3.61
CA SER A 339 -8.39 -17.02 3.62
C SER A 339 -8.27 -17.83 2.35
N ILE A 340 -7.03 -18.08 1.94
CA ILE A 340 -6.70 -18.93 0.81
C ILE A 340 -6.05 -20.21 1.31
N ASP A 341 -6.61 -21.35 0.90
CA ASP A 341 -6.00 -22.66 1.07
C ASP A 341 -5.05 -22.92 -0.10
N TYR A 342 -3.93 -23.57 0.19
CA TYR A 342 -2.96 -24.03 -0.81
C TYR A 342 -2.51 -25.44 -0.50
N HIS A 343 -1.98 -26.15 -1.49
CA HIS A 343 -1.54 -27.52 -1.37
C HIS A 343 -0.27 -27.75 -2.19
N GLY A 344 0.56 -28.68 -1.72
CA GLY A 344 1.74 -29.14 -2.46
C GLY A 344 1.35 -30.20 -3.50
N GLU A 345 1.78 -29.99 -4.74
CA GLU A 345 1.63 -30.93 -5.85
C GLU A 345 2.85 -31.83 -6.00
N TYR A 346 4.03 -31.25 -5.80
CA TYR A 346 5.30 -31.93 -5.82
C TYR A 346 6.22 -31.34 -4.76
N VAL A 347 6.89 -32.19 -3.98
CA VAL A 347 7.85 -31.79 -2.95
C VAL A 347 8.99 -32.79 -2.92
N TYR A 348 10.22 -32.30 -3.06
CA TYR A 348 11.42 -33.11 -2.93
C TYR A 348 12.48 -32.36 -2.12
N GLY A 349 12.73 -32.84 -0.91
CA GLY A 349 13.82 -32.36 -0.04
C GLY A 349 15.19 -32.83 -0.51
N GLU A 350 15.56 -32.58 -1.76
CA GLU A 350 16.84 -32.96 -2.35
C GLU A 350 17.46 -31.78 -3.10
N ARG A 351 18.78 -31.81 -3.30
CA ARG A 351 19.48 -30.78 -4.06
C ARG A 351 19.05 -30.81 -5.52
N GLY A 352 18.92 -29.64 -6.12
CA GLY A 352 18.50 -29.55 -7.52
C GLY A 352 18.28 -28.13 -8.02
N PHE A 353 17.66 -28.06 -9.20
CA PHE A 353 17.19 -26.82 -9.82
C PHE A 353 15.91 -27.07 -10.60
N ALA A 354 15.26 -26.00 -11.04
CA ALA A 354 14.05 -26.05 -11.85
C ALA A 354 14.22 -25.28 -13.17
N ARG A 355 13.51 -25.74 -14.20
CA ARG A 355 13.36 -25.08 -15.49
C ARG A 355 11.87 -24.87 -15.76
N LEU A 356 11.44 -23.65 -16.05
CA LEU A 356 10.06 -23.28 -16.33
C LEU A 356 9.95 -22.79 -17.76
N ASP A 357 9.24 -23.54 -18.60
CA ASP A 357 9.03 -23.22 -20.01
C ASP A 357 7.63 -22.62 -20.22
N TYR A 358 7.57 -21.51 -20.96
CA TYR A 358 6.33 -20.90 -21.45
C TYR A 358 6.16 -21.16 -22.94
N PHE A 359 4.93 -21.46 -23.36
CA PHE A 359 4.60 -21.82 -24.74
C PHE A 359 3.77 -20.74 -25.44
N LYS A 360 3.73 -20.78 -26.78
CA LYS A 360 2.97 -19.82 -27.62
C LYS A 360 1.47 -19.79 -27.35
N ASP A 361 0.89 -20.88 -26.84
CA ASP A 361 -0.53 -20.94 -26.44
C ASP A 361 -0.76 -20.42 -25.01
N GLY A 362 0.28 -19.85 -24.39
CA GLY A 362 0.30 -19.30 -23.05
C GLY A 362 0.40 -20.32 -21.93
N SER A 363 0.34 -21.64 -22.21
CA SER A 363 0.58 -22.67 -21.18
C SER A 363 2.02 -22.64 -20.67
N SER A 364 2.27 -23.30 -19.53
CA SER A 364 3.62 -23.43 -18.98
C SER A 364 3.84 -24.75 -18.26
N LYS A 365 5.09 -25.18 -18.22
CA LYS A 365 5.52 -26.41 -17.55
C LYS A 365 6.79 -26.20 -16.76
N VAL A 366 6.89 -26.84 -15.60
CA VAL A 366 8.11 -26.86 -14.77
C VAL A 366 8.75 -28.23 -14.80
N THR A 367 10.05 -28.27 -15.03
CA THR A 367 10.90 -29.45 -14.99
C THR A 367 11.88 -29.33 -13.83
N PHE A 368 11.83 -30.27 -12.89
CA PHE A 368 12.77 -30.38 -11.79
C PHE A 368 13.87 -31.40 -12.11
N VAL A 369 15.12 -31.01 -11.83
CA VAL A 369 16.30 -31.87 -11.91
C VAL A 369 16.90 -31.99 -10.52
N SER A 370 17.15 -33.22 -10.07
CA SER A 370 17.63 -33.50 -8.71
C SER A 370 18.97 -34.24 -8.72
N GLU A 371 19.77 -34.05 -7.68
CA GLU A 371 21.09 -34.70 -7.53
C GLU A 371 21.00 -36.24 -7.47
N ASN A 372 19.90 -36.78 -6.92
CA ASN A 372 19.74 -38.22 -6.72
C ASN A 372 19.58 -39.00 -8.04
N ASP A 373 18.97 -38.39 -9.06
CA ASP A 373 18.90 -38.96 -10.40
C ASP A 373 19.06 -37.86 -11.44
N LEU A 374 20.32 -37.62 -11.83
CA LEU A 374 20.67 -36.66 -12.87
C LEU A 374 20.27 -37.13 -14.26
N SER A 375 19.87 -38.40 -14.47
CA SER A 375 19.46 -38.89 -15.80
C SER A 375 17.97 -38.68 -16.06
N SER A 376 17.18 -38.56 -14.99
CA SER A 376 15.74 -38.31 -15.04
C SER A 376 15.45 -36.85 -14.70
N SER A 377 14.37 -36.31 -15.26
CA SER A 377 13.77 -35.07 -14.83
C SER A 377 12.28 -35.29 -14.57
N LYS A 378 11.66 -34.44 -13.75
CA LYS A 378 10.23 -34.51 -13.45
C LYS A 378 9.55 -33.27 -13.97
N THR A 379 8.68 -33.44 -14.96
CA THR A 379 7.99 -32.33 -15.63
C THR A 379 6.52 -32.30 -15.22
N PHE A 380 6.03 -31.13 -14.86
CA PHE A 380 4.66 -30.92 -14.42
C PHE A 380 4.05 -29.71 -15.14
N ASN A 381 2.76 -29.78 -15.41
CA ASN A 381 2.02 -28.62 -15.92
C ASN A 381 1.88 -27.58 -14.80
N VAL A 382 2.02 -26.30 -15.17
CA VAL A 382 1.85 -25.17 -14.26
C VAL A 382 0.63 -24.39 -14.71
N LEU A 383 0.68 -23.73 -15.87
CA LEU A 383 -0.49 -23.07 -16.45
C LEU A 383 -1.07 -23.88 -17.61
N SER A 384 -2.39 -23.94 -17.69
CA SER A 384 -3.11 -24.44 -18.86
C SER A 384 -3.00 -23.47 -20.04
N LYS A 385 -3.36 -23.94 -21.24
CA LYS A 385 -3.46 -23.11 -22.45
C LYS A 385 -4.43 -21.95 -22.20
N LYS A 386 -4.18 -20.79 -22.80
CA LYS A 386 -5.13 -19.67 -22.77
C LYS A 386 -6.45 -20.11 -23.40
N GLU A 387 -7.55 -19.81 -22.71
CA GLU A 387 -8.88 -19.94 -23.30
C GLU A 387 -9.03 -18.92 -24.44
N PRO A 388 -9.71 -19.26 -25.53
CA PRO A 388 -9.98 -18.30 -26.61
C PRO A 388 -10.83 -17.14 -26.08
N GLU A 389 -10.52 -15.92 -26.52
CA GLU A 389 -11.33 -14.75 -26.18
C GLU A 389 -12.78 -14.97 -26.63
N LYS A 390 -13.74 -14.54 -25.79
CA LYS A 390 -15.16 -14.59 -26.15
C LYS A 390 -15.42 -13.61 -27.30
N GLU A 391 -15.73 -14.14 -28.47
CA GLU A 391 -16.19 -13.32 -29.60
C GLU A 391 -17.65 -12.92 -29.39
N PHE A 392 -17.92 -11.61 -29.52
CA PHE A 392 -19.27 -11.05 -29.56
C PHE A 392 -19.54 -10.63 -31.01
N ASP A 393 -20.46 -11.30 -31.69
CA ASP A 393 -20.69 -11.17 -33.13
C ASP A 393 -22.09 -10.64 -33.48
N GLN A 394 -23.01 -10.61 -32.50
CA GLN A 394 -24.40 -10.18 -32.68
C GLN A 394 -24.69 -8.86 -31.96
N PHE A 395 -24.33 -7.74 -32.60
CA PHE A 395 -24.72 -6.41 -32.14
C PHE A 395 -26.00 -5.95 -32.85
N THR A 396 -27.00 -5.54 -32.07
CA THR A 396 -28.23 -4.98 -32.66
C THR A 396 -27.99 -3.49 -32.95
N ALA A 397 -28.01 -3.11 -34.23
CA ALA A 397 -27.95 -1.69 -34.62
C ALA A 397 -29.21 -0.98 -34.13
N ASN A 398 -29.12 -0.27 -33.01
CA ASN A 398 -30.23 0.48 -32.45
C ASN A 398 -30.28 1.85 -33.17
N GLY A 399 -31.35 2.12 -33.92
CA GLY A 399 -31.53 3.39 -34.64
C GLY A 399 -31.95 4.58 -33.75
N LYS A 400 -31.88 4.42 -32.42
CA LYS A 400 -32.15 5.47 -31.44
C LYS A 400 -30.89 6.30 -31.22
N GLU A 401 -31.05 7.62 -31.06
CA GLU A 401 -29.96 8.53 -30.69
C GLU A 401 -29.83 8.73 -29.17
N ILE A 402 -30.90 8.47 -28.44
CA ILE A 402 -31.00 8.65 -26.98
C ILE A 402 -31.58 7.36 -26.38
N GLU A 403 -31.01 6.92 -25.27
CA GLU A 403 -31.57 5.86 -24.43
C GLU A 403 -32.03 6.44 -23.10
N GLU A 404 -33.17 5.95 -22.60
CA GLU A 404 -33.69 6.27 -21.28
C GLU A 404 -33.48 5.05 -20.37
N THR A 405 -32.59 5.16 -19.38
CA THR A 405 -32.23 4.05 -18.50
C THR A 405 -31.81 4.50 -17.11
N ASN A 406 -31.79 3.58 -16.16
CA ASN A 406 -31.40 3.76 -14.75
C ASN A 406 -30.03 3.09 -14.47
N ILE A 407 -29.42 3.41 -13.32
CA ILE A 407 -28.10 2.86 -12.94
C ILE A 407 -28.25 1.50 -12.23
N LEU A 408 -29.28 1.36 -11.38
CA LEU A 408 -29.56 0.15 -10.61
C LEU A 408 -30.92 -0.41 -10.98
N ASP A 409 -30.96 -1.69 -11.36
CA ASP A 409 -32.16 -2.34 -11.85
C ASP A 409 -33.06 -2.89 -10.75
N ASP A 410 -32.51 -3.35 -9.60
CA ASP A 410 -33.32 -3.93 -8.53
C ASP A 410 -33.95 -2.82 -7.66
N PRO A 411 -35.30 -2.70 -7.62
CA PRO A 411 -35.98 -1.75 -6.76
C PRO A 411 -35.62 -1.87 -5.28
N LYS A 412 -35.16 -3.02 -4.79
CA LYS A 412 -34.73 -3.21 -3.40
C LYS A 412 -33.45 -2.45 -3.07
N ASP A 413 -32.64 -2.12 -4.06
CA ASP A 413 -31.37 -1.42 -3.84
C ASP A 413 -31.60 0.05 -3.51
N TYR A 414 -32.62 0.68 -4.09
CA TYR A 414 -32.95 2.08 -3.84
C TYR A 414 -34.23 2.30 -3.00
N ASN A 415 -35.17 1.35 -2.95
CA ASN A 415 -36.34 1.43 -2.05
C ASN A 415 -36.03 0.80 -0.69
N LYS A 416 -35.75 1.65 0.29
CA LYS A 416 -35.54 1.23 1.70
C LYS A 416 -36.73 1.56 2.59
N SER A 417 -36.91 0.79 3.66
CA SER A 417 -37.99 1.04 4.64
C SER A 417 -37.77 2.36 5.39
N GLY A 418 -38.84 2.95 5.94
CA GLY A 418 -38.75 4.19 6.71
C GLY A 418 -37.81 4.10 7.91
N PHE A 419 -37.76 2.94 8.58
CA PHE A 419 -36.80 2.73 9.68
C PHE A 419 -35.35 2.66 9.18
N TYR A 420 -35.10 2.03 8.03
CA TYR A 420 -33.77 2.02 7.43
C TYR A 420 -33.31 3.43 7.05
N LYS A 421 -34.19 4.21 6.41
CA LYS A 421 -33.96 5.62 6.06
C LYS A 421 -33.72 6.50 7.28
N PHE A 422 -34.44 6.27 8.38
CA PHE A 422 -34.18 6.95 9.64
C PHE A 422 -32.76 6.69 10.18
N LEU A 423 -32.29 5.43 10.15
CA LEU A 423 -30.96 5.08 10.64
C LEU A 423 -29.83 5.54 9.71
N TRP A 424 -29.95 5.25 8.42
CA TRP A 424 -28.87 5.36 7.44
C TRP A 424 -28.98 6.57 6.51
N GLY A 425 -30.09 7.31 6.56
CA GLY A 425 -30.36 8.52 5.79
C GLY A 425 -31.28 8.28 4.59
N GLU A 426 -31.82 9.33 3.97
CA GLU A 426 -32.52 9.25 2.68
C GLU A 426 -31.55 9.15 1.50
N ARG A 427 -30.35 9.77 1.62
CA ARG A 427 -29.29 9.74 0.60
C ARG A 427 -29.79 10.14 -0.80
N TYR A 428 -29.03 9.80 -1.84
CA TYR A 428 -29.40 10.00 -3.26
C TYR A 428 -29.87 8.71 -3.94
N ARG A 429 -30.16 7.65 -3.19
CA ARG A 429 -30.47 6.31 -3.73
C ARG A 429 -31.59 6.29 -4.77
N ASN A 430 -32.61 7.14 -4.64
CA ASN A 430 -33.70 7.21 -5.63
C ASN A 430 -33.20 7.57 -7.04
N TYR A 431 -32.16 8.41 -7.15
CA TYR A 431 -31.59 8.82 -8.45
C TYR A 431 -30.83 7.69 -9.16
N TYR A 432 -30.45 6.63 -8.44
CA TYR A 432 -29.86 5.43 -9.03
C TYR A 432 -30.90 4.53 -9.70
N GLY A 433 -32.14 4.53 -9.20
CA GLY A 433 -33.27 3.80 -9.77
C GLY A 433 -34.14 4.62 -10.72
N GLN A 434 -33.82 5.91 -10.91
CA GLN A 434 -34.58 6.82 -11.75
C GLN A 434 -34.06 6.76 -13.20
N PRO A 435 -34.93 6.49 -14.20
CA PRO A 435 -34.54 6.58 -15.59
C PRO A 435 -34.11 7.99 -15.98
N VAL A 436 -33.00 8.09 -16.71
CA VAL A 436 -32.47 9.33 -17.27
C VAL A 436 -32.16 9.15 -18.75
N GLU A 437 -32.33 10.22 -19.52
CA GLU A 437 -31.95 10.26 -20.93
C GLU A 437 -30.44 10.50 -21.08
N ALA A 438 -29.77 9.66 -21.86
CA ALA A 438 -28.37 9.83 -22.26
C ALA A 438 -28.18 9.53 -23.75
N PRO A 439 -27.27 10.25 -24.46
CA PRO A 439 -26.95 9.94 -25.84
C PRO A 439 -26.32 8.55 -25.97
N ILE A 440 -26.77 7.78 -26.95
CA ILE A 440 -26.18 6.49 -27.31
C ILE A 440 -24.91 6.76 -28.13
N VAL A 441 -23.78 6.14 -27.76
CA VAL A 441 -22.51 6.33 -28.47
C VAL A 441 -21.88 5.01 -28.93
N GLN A 442 -21.37 5.02 -30.15
CA GLN A 442 -20.43 4.01 -30.62
C GLN A 442 -19.01 4.55 -30.46
N LEU A 443 -18.15 3.78 -29.79
CA LEU A 443 -16.78 4.17 -29.48
C LEU A 443 -15.99 4.42 -30.76
N ASP A 444 -16.19 3.62 -31.81
CA ASP A 444 -15.55 3.77 -33.13
C ASP A 444 -15.81 5.09 -33.86
N THR A 445 -16.80 5.88 -33.41
CA THR A 445 -17.17 7.18 -34.01
C THR A 445 -17.06 8.33 -33.02
N LEU A 446 -17.19 8.05 -31.72
CA LEU A 446 -17.04 9.05 -30.67
C LEU A 446 -15.64 9.68 -30.69
N TYR A 447 -15.56 11.01 -30.63
CA TYR A 447 -14.29 11.77 -30.69
C TYR A 447 -13.36 11.44 -31.86
N GLY A 448 -13.89 10.92 -32.98
CA GLY A 448 -13.10 10.53 -34.15
C GLY A 448 -12.68 9.05 -34.16
N GLY A 449 -13.15 8.28 -33.19
CA GLY A 449 -12.99 6.83 -33.08
C GLY A 449 -12.04 6.43 -31.97
N LEU A 450 -12.60 5.73 -30.98
CA LEU A 450 -11.93 5.24 -29.77
C LEU A 450 -11.79 3.72 -29.80
N SER A 451 -10.64 3.23 -29.37
CA SER A 451 -10.38 1.82 -29.09
C SER A 451 -10.05 1.59 -27.62
N VAL A 452 -10.41 0.42 -27.08
CA VAL A 452 -10.05 0.02 -25.73
C VAL A 452 -8.56 -0.34 -25.67
N VAL A 453 -7.83 0.28 -24.74
CA VAL A 453 -6.41 -0.01 -24.47
C VAL A 453 -6.29 -1.07 -23.37
N LYS A 454 -6.90 -0.81 -22.21
CA LYS A 454 -6.89 -1.70 -21.04
C LYS A 454 -7.96 -1.33 -20.03
N GLU A 455 -8.19 -2.17 -19.03
CA GLU A 455 -8.99 -1.80 -17.86
C GLU A 455 -8.31 -0.66 -17.07
N GLY A 456 -9.12 0.17 -16.42
CA GLY A 456 -8.65 1.25 -15.56
C GLY A 456 -8.50 0.81 -14.10
N GLY A 457 -7.49 1.34 -13.42
CA GLY A 457 -7.17 1.05 -12.00
C GLY A 457 -8.10 1.68 -10.95
N GLY A 458 -9.37 1.93 -11.25
CA GLY A 458 -10.30 2.50 -10.27
C GLY A 458 -10.76 1.47 -9.24
N HIS A 459 -10.59 1.73 -7.93
CA HIS A 459 -10.94 0.76 -6.87
C HIS A 459 -12.45 0.62 -6.57
N GLN A 460 -13.31 1.42 -7.21
CA GLN A 460 -14.76 1.39 -6.96
C GLN A 460 -15.59 1.22 -8.24
N SER A 461 -15.17 1.84 -9.35
CA SER A 461 -15.89 1.77 -10.63
C SER A 461 -15.22 0.77 -11.57
N PHE A 462 -16.01 0.21 -12.48
CA PHE A 462 -15.48 -0.38 -13.69
C PHE A 462 -15.10 0.76 -14.63
N SER A 463 -13.85 0.77 -15.07
CA SER A 463 -13.35 1.78 -16.00
C SER A 463 -12.49 1.18 -17.09
N LEU A 464 -12.52 1.79 -18.27
CA LEU A 464 -11.62 1.48 -19.39
C LEU A 464 -10.78 2.70 -19.72
N ARG A 465 -9.51 2.45 -20.08
CA ARG A 465 -8.67 3.41 -20.78
C ARG A 465 -8.94 3.25 -22.28
N LEU A 466 -9.36 4.34 -22.90
CA LEU A 466 -9.63 4.42 -24.33
C LEU A 466 -8.61 5.34 -25.00
N GLU A 467 -8.42 5.17 -26.30
CA GLU A 467 -7.47 5.95 -27.09
C GLU A 467 -8.03 6.20 -28.48
N ASP A 468 -7.82 7.41 -29.03
CA ASP A 468 -8.16 7.74 -30.41
C ASP A 468 -7.02 7.42 -31.40
N ALA A 469 -7.29 7.53 -32.70
CA ALA A 469 -6.29 7.26 -33.74
C ALA A 469 -5.03 8.15 -33.71
N ASN A 470 -5.04 9.26 -32.96
CA ASN A 470 -3.88 10.14 -32.76
C ASN A 470 -3.23 9.94 -31.39
N GLY A 471 -3.61 8.90 -30.65
CA GLY A 471 -3.08 8.57 -29.34
C GLY A 471 -3.70 9.33 -28.16
N LYS A 472 -4.72 10.18 -28.38
CA LYS A 472 -5.33 10.93 -27.28
C LYS A 472 -6.14 10.00 -26.40
N GLN A 473 -5.92 10.10 -25.10
CA GLN A 473 -6.49 9.16 -24.15
C GLN A 473 -7.76 9.67 -23.49
N TYR A 474 -8.68 8.75 -23.24
CA TYR A 474 -9.94 9.01 -22.57
C TYR A 474 -10.17 7.95 -21.48
N ALA A 475 -10.93 8.33 -20.46
CA ALA A 475 -11.37 7.43 -19.41
C ALA A 475 -12.88 7.24 -19.54
N MET A 476 -13.31 6.00 -19.70
CA MET A 476 -14.73 5.60 -19.62
C MET A 476 -14.97 5.01 -18.24
N ARG A 477 -15.88 5.58 -17.44
CA ARG A 477 -16.12 5.17 -16.04
C ARG A 477 -17.61 4.94 -15.81
N SER A 478 -17.95 3.76 -15.32
CA SER A 478 -19.33 3.40 -14.97
C SER A 478 -19.86 4.28 -13.85
N LEU A 479 -21.14 4.66 -13.96
CA LEU A 479 -21.87 5.31 -12.85
C LEU A 479 -22.18 4.30 -11.75
N LYS A 480 -22.34 3.03 -12.11
CA LYS A 480 -22.52 1.89 -11.20
C LYS A 480 -21.19 1.56 -10.51
N LYS A 481 -21.21 1.51 -9.18
CA LYS A 481 -20.03 1.20 -8.35
C LYS A 481 -20.07 -0.25 -7.89
N SER A 482 -18.91 -0.89 -7.82
CA SER A 482 -18.72 -2.24 -7.31
C SER A 482 -18.25 -2.21 -5.85
N ALA A 483 -19.14 -2.61 -4.95
CA ALA A 483 -18.82 -2.76 -3.53
C ALA A 483 -17.74 -3.83 -3.32
N LEU A 484 -17.76 -4.91 -4.10
CA LEU A 484 -16.75 -5.98 -4.03
C LEU A 484 -15.37 -5.49 -4.46
N LYS A 485 -15.26 -4.68 -5.53
CA LYS A 485 -13.98 -4.09 -5.96
C LYS A 485 -13.37 -3.23 -4.85
N PHE A 486 -14.20 -2.39 -4.21
CA PHE A 486 -13.77 -1.56 -3.09
C PHE A 486 -13.35 -2.38 -1.87
N LEU A 487 -14.13 -3.41 -1.54
CA LEU A 487 -13.86 -4.31 -0.42
C LEU A 487 -12.55 -5.09 -0.60
N LYS A 488 -12.27 -5.60 -1.81
CA LYS A 488 -10.98 -6.25 -2.14
C LYS A 488 -9.79 -5.32 -1.89
N PHE A 489 -9.89 -4.08 -2.37
CA PHE A 489 -8.83 -3.09 -2.18
C PHE A 489 -8.60 -2.73 -0.70
N LYS A 490 -9.67 -2.58 0.08
CA LYS A 490 -9.55 -2.22 1.51
C LYS A 490 -9.18 -3.41 2.40
N LEU A 491 -9.62 -4.61 2.06
CA LEU A 491 -9.44 -5.84 2.82
C LEU A 491 -8.92 -6.93 1.88
N PRO A 492 -7.58 -7.08 1.77
CA PRO A 492 -6.96 -8.02 0.83
C PRO A 492 -7.48 -9.47 0.96
N GLY A 493 -7.93 -9.88 2.15
CA GLY A 493 -8.50 -11.21 2.36
C GLY A 493 -9.78 -11.49 1.56
N ILE A 494 -10.53 -10.46 1.16
CA ILE A 494 -11.77 -10.60 0.37
C ILE A 494 -11.45 -11.10 -1.05
N SER A 495 -10.23 -10.86 -1.54
CA SER A 495 -9.77 -11.41 -2.82
C SER A 495 -9.78 -12.94 -2.83
N TYR A 496 -9.61 -13.61 -1.68
CA TYR A 496 -9.57 -15.08 -1.59
C TYR A 496 -10.94 -15.75 -1.63
N ASN A 497 -11.99 -15.06 -1.17
CA ASN A 497 -13.33 -15.62 -1.03
C ASN A 497 -14.39 -14.62 -1.52
N THR A 498 -14.18 -14.05 -2.71
CA THR A 498 -15.04 -12.96 -3.21
C THR A 498 -16.51 -13.38 -3.32
N GLN A 499 -16.79 -14.62 -3.71
CA GLN A 499 -18.15 -15.13 -3.82
C GLN A 499 -18.88 -15.12 -2.47
N ASP A 500 -18.18 -15.32 -1.35
CA ASP A 500 -18.79 -15.33 -0.01
C ASP A 500 -19.32 -13.94 0.41
N TYR A 501 -18.88 -12.89 -0.27
CA TYR A 501 -19.32 -11.51 -0.04
C TYR A 501 -20.43 -11.07 -1.00
N GLN A 502 -20.66 -11.80 -2.09
CA GLN A 502 -21.76 -11.52 -3.03
C GLN A 502 -23.10 -11.65 -2.32
N ASP A 503 -24.00 -10.69 -2.55
CA ASP A 503 -25.33 -10.58 -1.97
C ASP A 503 -25.38 -10.48 -0.44
N THR A 504 -24.24 -10.28 0.23
CA THR A 504 -24.19 -10.17 1.69
C THR A 504 -24.66 -8.81 2.19
N TRP A 505 -24.97 -8.75 3.50
CA TRP A 505 -25.25 -7.47 4.15
C TRP A 505 -24.06 -6.49 4.04
N ALA A 506 -22.82 -6.98 4.09
CA ALA A 506 -21.62 -6.14 4.01
C ALA A 506 -21.50 -5.47 2.64
N GLU A 507 -21.63 -6.24 1.55
CA GLU A 507 -21.65 -5.69 0.19
C GLU A 507 -22.82 -4.70 0.02
N LYS A 508 -24.03 -5.06 0.46
CA LYS A 508 -25.22 -4.20 0.37
C LYS A 508 -25.06 -2.90 1.16
N ALA A 509 -24.39 -2.93 2.31
CA ALA A 509 -24.10 -1.74 3.10
C ALA A 509 -23.12 -0.80 2.39
N ILE A 510 -22.07 -1.33 1.75
CA ILE A 510 -21.11 -0.54 0.96
C ILE A 510 -21.76 -0.01 -0.32
N SER A 511 -22.58 -0.82 -1.01
CA SER A 511 -23.33 -0.37 -2.18
C SER A 511 -24.27 0.79 -1.82
N ASP A 512 -25.05 0.67 -0.74
CA ASP A 512 -25.87 1.77 -0.23
C ASP A 512 -25.01 2.97 0.19
N PHE A 513 -23.79 2.77 0.72
CA PHE A 513 -22.86 3.86 1.05
C PHE A 513 -22.47 4.70 -0.18
N PHE A 514 -22.30 4.10 -1.36
CA PHE A 514 -22.02 4.86 -2.58
C PHE A 514 -23.16 5.81 -2.97
N THR A 515 -24.39 5.55 -2.54
CA THR A 515 -25.53 6.45 -2.78
C THR A 515 -25.50 7.73 -1.95
N THR A 516 -24.47 7.92 -1.10
CA THR A 516 -24.22 9.20 -0.43
C THR A 516 -23.73 10.27 -1.41
N ALA A 517 -23.21 9.88 -2.58
CA ALA A 517 -22.91 10.76 -3.69
C ALA A 517 -24.07 10.84 -4.69
N HIS A 518 -24.31 12.02 -5.27
CA HIS A 518 -25.34 12.18 -6.29
C HIS A 518 -24.79 11.75 -7.66
N PRO A 519 -25.41 10.77 -8.35
CA PRO A 519 -24.79 10.11 -9.50
C PRO A 519 -24.51 11.04 -10.69
N TYR A 520 -25.30 12.11 -10.85
CA TYR A 520 -25.20 13.04 -11.99
C TYR A 520 -24.45 14.35 -11.71
N MET A 521 -24.04 14.62 -10.46
CA MET A 521 -23.61 15.97 -10.07
C MET A 521 -22.20 16.32 -10.55
N GLN A 522 -21.43 15.33 -10.99
CA GLN A 522 -20.14 15.53 -11.65
C GLN A 522 -20.26 16.38 -12.93
N LEU A 523 -21.40 16.36 -13.62
CA LEU A 523 -21.65 17.19 -14.81
C LEU A 523 -21.63 18.71 -14.51
N VAL A 524 -21.90 19.09 -13.27
CA VAL A 524 -21.91 20.50 -12.84
C VAL A 524 -20.49 21.03 -12.63
N ILE A 525 -19.52 20.16 -12.37
CA ILE A 525 -18.16 20.54 -11.96
C ILE A 525 -17.40 21.31 -13.05
N ASN A 526 -17.43 20.85 -14.30
CA ASN A 526 -16.55 21.40 -15.34
C ASN A 526 -16.84 22.88 -15.65
N PRO A 527 -18.10 23.32 -15.83
CA PRO A 527 -18.41 24.74 -15.98
C PRO A 527 -17.99 25.59 -14.78
N LEU A 528 -18.14 25.07 -13.55
CA LEU A 528 -17.73 25.77 -12.33
C LEU A 528 -16.20 25.94 -12.27
N ALA A 529 -15.45 24.85 -12.41
CA ALA A 529 -13.99 24.87 -12.42
C ALA A 529 -13.42 25.78 -13.53
N LYS A 530 -14.03 25.73 -14.72
CA LYS A 530 -13.69 26.60 -15.86
C LYS A 530 -13.82 28.09 -15.54
N SER A 531 -14.84 28.48 -14.76
CA SER A 531 -15.12 29.90 -14.46
C SER A 531 -14.08 30.54 -13.53
N VAL A 532 -13.38 29.72 -12.75
CA VAL A 532 -12.40 30.17 -11.74
C VAL A 532 -10.97 29.75 -12.10
N GLY A 533 -10.73 29.35 -13.35
CA GLY A 533 -9.38 29.06 -13.85
C GLY A 533 -8.73 27.82 -13.25
N ILE A 534 -9.50 26.81 -12.88
CA ILE A 534 -8.97 25.51 -12.41
C ILE A 534 -8.85 24.56 -13.61
N ASN A 535 -7.74 23.82 -13.70
CA ASN A 535 -7.58 22.78 -14.71
C ASN A 535 -8.66 21.70 -14.55
N HIS A 536 -9.24 21.25 -15.66
CA HIS A 536 -10.36 20.31 -15.67
C HIS A 536 -10.40 19.49 -16.95
N SER A 537 -11.01 18.31 -16.85
CA SER A 537 -11.43 17.54 -18.01
C SER A 537 -12.84 17.94 -18.49
N ASP A 538 -13.27 17.43 -19.63
CA ASP A 538 -14.65 17.49 -20.11
C ASP A 538 -15.34 16.13 -19.94
N THR A 539 -16.02 16.00 -18.81
CA THR A 539 -16.89 14.88 -18.49
C THR A 539 -18.27 15.07 -19.13
N ASP A 540 -18.70 14.09 -19.91
CA ASP A 540 -20.04 13.99 -20.49
C ASP A 540 -20.64 12.60 -20.20
N LEU A 541 -21.97 12.54 -20.11
CA LEU A 541 -22.75 11.34 -19.82
C LEU A 541 -23.18 10.66 -21.11
N PHE A 542 -22.95 9.36 -21.21
CA PHE A 542 -23.33 8.55 -22.37
C PHE A 542 -23.93 7.21 -21.96
N TYR A 543 -24.75 6.64 -22.83
CA TYR A 543 -25.10 5.23 -22.82
C TYR A 543 -24.23 4.48 -23.82
N VAL A 544 -23.52 3.45 -23.36
CA VAL A 544 -22.60 2.66 -24.19
C VAL A 544 -23.20 1.27 -24.39
N PRO A 545 -23.83 0.98 -25.54
CA PRO A 545 -24.36 -0.35 -25.82
C PRO A 545 -23.22 -1.34 -26.06
N LYS A 546 -23.54 -2.63 -25.98
CA LYS A 546 -22.64 -3.67 -26.50
C LYS A 546 -22.31 -3.41 -27.98
N GLN A 547 -21.04 -3.47 -28.32
CA GLN A 547 -20.51 -3.09 -29.62
C GLN A 547 -19.14 -3.73 -29.90
N ASP A 548 -18.76 -3.81 -31.16
CA ASP A 548 -17.52 -4.47 -31.61
C ASP A 548 -16.26 -3.87 -30.97
N SER A 549 -16.19 -2.53 -30.84
CA SER A 549 -15.05 -1.81 -30.25
C SER A 549 -14.75 -2.19 -28.80
N LEU A 550 -15.73 -2.73 -28.05
CA LEU A 550 -15.53 -3.24 -26.69
C LEU A 550 -14.91 -4.64 -26.67
N LYS A 551 -14.95 -5.41 -27.78
CA LYS A 551 -14.39 -6.77 -27.86
C LYS A 551 -14.85 -7.65 -26.68
N GLN A 552 -13.93 -8.33 -26.00
CA GLN A 552 -14.19 -9.12 -24.79
C GLN A 552 -14.78 -8.31 -23.62
N PHE A 553 -14.57 -6.99 -23.57
CA PHE A 553 -15.09 -6.13 -22.51
C PHE A 553 -16.62 -5.95 -22.58
N ASN A 554 -17.30 -6.38 -23.65
CA ASN A 554 -18.76 -6.39 -23.73
C ASN A 554 -19.44 -7.13 -22.57
N GLU A 555 -18.77 -8.11 -21.95
CA GLU A 555 -19.33 -8.86 -20.81
C GLU A 555 -19.59 -7.96 -19.59
N ASN A 556 -18.70 -7.02 -19.31
CA ASN A 556 -18.71 -6.19 -18.11
C ASN A 556 -18.93 -4.69 -18.37
N TYR A 557 -18.83 -4.23 -19.62
CA TYR A 557 -18.79 -2.81 -19.96
C TYR A 557 -19.84 -2.34 -21.00
N GLY A 558 -20.71 -3.25 -21.47
CA GLY A 558 -21.76 -2.91 -22.42
C GLY A 558 -23.13 -2.74 -21.75
N ASP A 559 -23.99 -1.95 -22.39
CA ASP A 559 -25.39 -1.69 -22.02
C ASP A 559 -25.60 -0.90 -20.72
N GLU A 560 -24.65 -0.05 -20.31
CA GLU A 560 -24.73 0.77 -19.10
C GLU A 560 -24.44 2.28 -19.34
N LEU A 561 -24.68 3.10 -18.32
CA LEU A 561 -24.34 4.53 -18.30
C LEU A 561 -22.88 4.76 -17.89
N TYR A 562 -22.18 5.60 -18.65
CA TYR A 562 -20.79 5.95 -18.44
C TYR A 562 -20.56 7.47 -18.46
N TYR A 563 -19.62 7.91 -17.64
CA TYR A 563 -18.89 9.14 -17.91
C TYR A 563 -17.71 8.84 -18.81
N ILE A 564 -17.61 9.57 -19.92
CA ILE A 564 -16.42 9.56 -20.76
C ILE A 564 -15.79 10.94 -20.67
N GLU A 565 -14.53 10.98 -20.25
CA GLU A 565 -13.77 12.22 -20.08
C GLU A 565 -12.36 12.09 -20.68
N ARG A 566 -11.80 13.21 -21.13
CA ARG A 566 -10.38 13.25 -21.50
C ARG A 566 -9.51 12.85 -20.32
N ARG A 567 -8.47 12.07 -20.60
CA ARG A 567 -7.41 11.76 -19.66
C ARG A 567 -6.23 12.70 -19.95
N PRO A 568 -5.60 13.30 -18.94
CA PRO A 568 -4.33 13.99 -19.12
C PRO A 568 -3.27 13.02 -19.69
N SER A 569 -2.74 13.33 -20.87
CA SER A 569 -1.68 12.59 -21.58
C SER A 569 -0.91 13.55 -22.49
N GLU A 570 0.29 13.19 -22.93
CA GLU A 570 1.14 14.03 -23.79
C GLU A 570 0.41 14.49 -25.05
N GLU A 571 -0.38 13.62 -25.68
CA GLU A 571 -1.16 13.91 -26.89
C GLU A 571 -2.31 14.92 -26.63
N GLN A 572 -2.59 15.19 -25.34
CA GLN A 572 -3.57 16.15 -24.85
C GLN A 572 -2.92 17.46 -24.34
N ALA A 573 -1.61 17.65 -24.50
CA ALA A 573 -0.85 18.81 -23.99
C ALA A 573 -1.42 20.19 -24.38
N HIS A 574 -2.10 20.27 -25.53
CA HIS A 574 -2.71 21.51 -26.04
C HIS A 574 -4.19 21.70 -25.68
N TYR A 575 -4.78 20.78 -24.91
CA TYR A 575 -6.17 20.91 -24.49
C TYR A 575 -6.34 22.11 -23.54
N LYS A 576 -7.19 23.07 -23.92
CA LYS A 576 -7.43 24.31 -23.16
C LYS A 576 -7.91 24.05 -21.72
N GLY A 577 -8.55 22.93 -21.43
CA GLY A 577 -8.98 22.57 -20.08
C GLY A 577 -7.82 22.27 -19.12
N TYR A 578 -6.69 21.78 -19.63
CA TYR A 578 -5.49 21.49 -18.85
C TYR A 578 -4.49 22.66 -18.81
N ARG A 579 -4.69 23.70 -19.61
CA ARG A 579 -3.80 24.88 -19.67
C ARG A 579 -4.41 26.12 -19.02
N ARG A 580 -5.23 25.98 -17.98
CA ARG A 580 -5.91 27.12 -17.34
C ARG A 580 -5.00 27.93 -16.44
N THR A 581 -3.97 27.27 -15.93
CA THR A 581 -2.95 27.83 -15.03
C THR A 581 -1.73 28.34 -15.80
N ILE A 582 -1.58 27.95 -17.09
CA ILE A 582 -0.48 28.41 -17.95
C ILE A 582 -0.82 29.81 -18.50
N HIS A 583 -0.08 30.82 -18.05
CA HIS A 583 -0.26 32.21 -18.47
C HIS A 583 0.64 32.61 -19.65
N GLU A 584 1.78 31.94 -19.83
CA GLU A 584 2.76 32.22 -20.87
C GLU A 584 2.79 31.05 -21.89
N ASN A 585 2.71 31.36 -23.19
CA ASN A 585 2.74 30.35 -24.26
C ASN A 585 4.15 30.15 -24.83
N SER A 586 5.20 30.51 -24.08
CA SER A 586 6.59 30.44 -24.53
C SER A 586 7.28 29.12 -24.17
N GLY A 587 6.86 28.45 -23.10
CA GLY A 587 7.34 27.13 -22.69
C GLY A 587 6.47 25.98 -23.19
N GLU A 588 6.81 24.76 -22.79
CA GLU A 588 6.16 23.53 -23.25
C GLU A 588 5.70 22.62 -22.12
N VAL A 589 4.74 21.74 -22.41
CA VAL A 589 4.30 20.69 -21.49
C VAL A 589 5.07 19.44 -21.87
N VAL A 590 5.93 18.98 -20.96
CA VAL A 590 6.83 17.85 -21.18
C VAL A 590 6.14 16.54 -20.85
N ASP A 591 5.41 16.49 -19.72
CA ASP A 591 4.78 15.25 -19.25
C ASP A 591 3.54 15.51 -18.35
N TYR A 592 2.84 14.43 -17.99
CA TYR A 592 1.72 14.36 -17.07
C TYR A 592 1.96 13.33 -15.94
N GLU A 593 2.54 13.81 -14.86
CA GLU A 593 2.98 13.00 -13.73
C GLU A 593 1.84 12.52 -12.83
N SER A 594 2.04 11.36 -12.20
CA SER A 594 1.26 11.00 -11.02
C SER A 594 1.70 11.84 -9.80
N THR A 595 0.93 11.82 -8.72
CA THR A 595 1.34 12.54 -7.50
C THR A 595 2.60 11.95 -6.88
N THR A 596 2.83 10.64 -7.00
CA THR A 596 4.02 10.00 -6.44
C THR A 596 5.26 10.41 -7.22
N ASP A 597 5.20 10.35 -8.55
CA ASP A 597 6.31 10.72 -9.43
C ASP A 597 6.65 12.21 -9.29
N MET A 598 5.62 13.07 -9.23
CA MET A 598 5.81 14.50 -8.96
C MET A 598 6.50 14.74 -7.61
N LEU A 599 6.05 14.06 -6.54
CA LEU A 599 6.65 14.19 -5.20
C LEU A 599 8.10 13.68 -5.14
N GLU A 600 8.50 12.79 -6.03
CA GLU A 600 9.88 12.34 -6.20
C GLU A 600 10.70 13.41 -6.94
N LYS A 601 10.19 13.89 -8.10
CA LYS A 601 10.88 14.91 -8.91
C LYS A 601 11.16 16.19 -8.14
N ILE A 602 10.19 16.73 -7.38
CA ILE A 602 10.38 17.97 -6.59
C ILE A 602 11.41 17.84 -5.45
N LYS A 603 11.78 16.62 -5.05
CA LYS A 603 12.86 16.40 -4.09
C LYS A 603 14.18 16.11 -4.78
N SER A 604 14.14 15.62 -6.01
CA SER A 604 15.34 15.19 -6.72
C SER A 604 16.22 16.36 -7.17
N ASP A 605 15.64 17.51 -7.50
CA ASP A 605 16.34 18.62 -8.12
C ASP A 605 15.63 19.97 -7.87
N GLU A 606 16.42 21.01 -7.72
CA GLU A 606 16.02 22.39 -7.39
C GLU A 606 15.22 23.09 -8.49
N SER A 607 15.36 22.64 -9.75
CA SER A 607 14.62 23.19 -10.91
C SER A 607 13.14 22.82 -10.93
N TYR A 608 12.70 21.89 -10.05
CA TYR A 608 11.30 21.48 -9.97
C TYR A 608 10.53 22.25 -8.89
N GLY A 609 9.56 23.04 -9.31
CA GLY A 609 8.59 23.74 -8.47
C GLY A 609 7.18 23.18 -8.58
N VAL A 610 6.28 23.69 -7.74
CA VAL A 610 4.84 23.41 -7.81
C VAL A 610 4.09 24.73 -7.84
N ASP A 611 3.09 24.85 -8.72
CA ASP A 611 2.17 25.99 -8.71
C ASP A 611 1.23 25.88 -7.48
N GLU A 612 1.76 26.29 -6.34
CA GLU A 612 1.08 26.23 -5.04
C GLU A 612 -0.20 27.08 -5.04
N LYS A 613 -0.25 28.20 -5.77
CA LYS A 613 -1.45 29.06 -5.80
C LYS A 613 -2.60 28.37 -6.52
N SER A 614 -2.34 27.77 -7.68
CA SER A 614 -3.35 26.99 -8.39
C SER A 614 -3.77 25.76 -7.59
N PHE A 615 -2.85 25.13 -6.87
CA PHE A 615 -3.18 24.03 -5.95
C PHE A 615 -4.09 24.51 -4.82
N ILE A 616 -3.74 25.60 -4.12
CA ILE A 616 -4.58 26.22 -3.09
C ILE A 616 -5.97 26.55 -3.63
N ARG A 617 -6.07 27.17 -4.81
CA ARG A 617 -7.36 27.48 -5.45
C ARG A 617 -8.19 26.21 -5.69
N ALA A 618 -7.57 25.14 -6.21
CA ALA A 618 -8.25 23.87 -6.40
C ALA A 618 -8.77 23.25 -5.08
N ARG A 619 -8.00 23.36 -4.00
CA ARG A 619 -8.41 22.87 -2.67
C ARG A 619 -9.54 23.70 -2.07
N ILE A 620 -9.52 25.02 -2.24
CA ILE A 620 -10.64 25.90 -1.81
C ILE A 620 -11.91 25.56 -2.61
N PHE A 621 -11.78 25.30 -3.90
CA PHE A 621 -12.90 24.84 -4.73
C PHE A 621 -13.47 23.49 -4.27
N ASP A 622 -12.61 22.53 -3.88
CA ASP A 622 -13.06 21.25 -3.33
C ASP A 622 -13.85 21.46 -2.02
N MET A 623 -13.44 22.40 -1.16
CA MET A 623 -14.21 22.76 0.05
C MET A 623 -15.58 23.39 -0.30
N LEU A 624 -15.63 24.24 -1.33
CA LEU A 624 -16.86 24.89 -1.79
C LEU A 624 -17.92 23.86 -2.25
N ILE A 625 -17.50 22.81 -2.95
CA ILE A 625 -18.37 21.72 -3.43
C ILE A 625 -18.52 20.57 -2.41
N GLY A 626 -17.83 20.65 -1.27
CA GLY A 626 -17.87 19.65 -0.21
C GLY A 626 -17.29 18.29 -0.59
N ASP A 627 -16.25 18.27 -1.44
CA ASP A 627 -15.56 17.03 -1.83
C ASP A 627 -14.68 16.53 -0.66
N TRP A 628 -15.16 15.49 0.02
CA TRP A 628 -14.60 14.97 1.26
C TRP A 628 -13.50 13.91 1.06
N ASP A 629 -13.35 13.39 -0.17
CA ASP A 629 -12.43 12.27 -0.47
C ASP A 629 -11.25 12.67 -1.36
N ARG A 630 -10.82 13.94 -1.34
CA ARG A 630 -9.68 14.39 -2.15
C ARG A 630 -8.37 13.71 -1.75
N HIS A 631 -7.99 12.61 -2.40
CA HIS A 631 -6.73 11.87 -2.16
C HIS A 631 -5.76 11.96 -3.35
N GLN A 632 -4.54 11.44 -3.19
CA GLN A 632 -3.43 11.67 -4.13
C GLN A 632 -3.65 11.12 -5.55
N ASP A 633 -4.44 10.05 -5.72
CA ASP A 633 -4.69 9.42 -7.04
C ASP A 633 -5.74 10.17 -7.86
N GLN A 634 -6.35 11.19 -7.25
CA GLN A 634 -7.30 12.11 -7.86
C GLN A 634 -6.63 13.39 -8.39
N TRP A 635 -5.30 13.37 -8.49
CA TRP A 635 -4.53 14.42 -9.15
C TRP A 635 -3.71 13.83 -10.30
N ARG A 636 -3.51 14.65 -11.31
CA ARG A 636 -2.39 14.56 -12.25
C ARG A 636 -1.66 15.89 -12.21
N TRP A 637 -0.38 15.88 -12.59
CA TRP A 637 0.46 17.07 -12.54
C TRP A 637 1.05 17.30 -13.91
N ILE A 638 0.84 18.48 -14.47
CA ILE A 638 1.46 18.88 -15.73
C ILE A 638 2.89 19.30 -15.41
N GLU A 639 3.88 18.65 -16.01
CA GLU A 639 5.26 19.15 -16.02
C GLU A 639 5.38 20.21 -17.11
N TYR A 640 5.40 21.49 -16.72
CA TYR A 640 5.59 22.61 -17.63
C TYR A 640 7.03 23.10 -17.53
N GLU A 641 7.76 23.09 -18.64
CA GLU A 641 9.12 23.62 -18.74
C GLU A 641 9.08 25.01 -19.37
N SER A 642 9.59 26.00 -18.65
CA SER A 642 9.72 27.37 -19.15
C SER A 642 10.95 27.52 -20.06
N PRO A 643 11.05 28.59 -20.87
CA PRO A 643 12.15 28.77 -21.82
C PRO A 643 13.56 28.85 -21.21
N ASP A 644 13.65 29.13 -19.91
CA ASP A 644 14.87 29.16 -19.11
C ASP A 644 15.24 27.81 -18.48
N GLY A 645 14.40 26.77 -18.65
CA GLY A 645 14.66 25.40 -18.20
C GLY A 645 14.07 25.05 -16.83
N GLU A 646 13.41 26.00 -16.15
CA GLU A 646 12.69 25.73 -14.90
C GLU A 646 11.44 24.89 -15.16
N LYS A 647 11.14 23.98 -14.23
CA LYS A 647 10.03 23.05 -14.37
C LYS A 647 9.02 23.26 -13.26
N GLU A 648 7.79 23.58 -13.63
CA GLU A 648 6.71 23.80 -12.66
C GLU A 648 5.59 22.77 -12.83
N PHE A 649 5.25 22.10 -11.74
CA PHE A 649 4.14 21.16 -11.71
C PHE A 649 2.81 21.87 -11.47
N MET A 650 1.91 21.81 -12.46
CA MET A 650 0.58 22.40 -12.36
C MET A 650 -0.48 21.34 -12.05
N PRO A 651 -1.36 21.56 -11.06
CA PRO A 651 -2.32 20.56 -10.63
C PRO A 651 -3.47 20.40 -11.64
N VAL A 652 -3.83 19.15 -11.90
CA VAL A 652 -5.03 18.74 -12.64
C VAL A 652 -5.87 17.83 -11.75
N PRO A 653 -6.83 18.39 -10.99
CA PRO A 653 -7.76 17.59 -10.22
C PRO A 653 -8.66 16.77 -11.14
N ARG A 654 -8.85 15.50 -10.81
CA ARG A 654 -9.75 14.56 -11.50
C ARG A 654 -10.65 13.87 -10.48
N ASP A 655 -11.64 13.12 -10.94
CA ASP A 655 -12.48 12.26 -10.08
C ASP A 655 -13.17 13.03 -8.93
N ARG A 656 -14.20 13.81 -9.28
CA ARG A 656 -15.02 14.59 -8.34
C ARG A 656 -16.38 13.93 -8.07
N ASP A 657 -16.40 12.61 -8.04
CA ASP A 657 -17.62 11.81 -7.90
C ASP A 657 -18.23 11.87 -6.49
N ASN A 658 -17.47 12.36 -5.50
CA ASN A 658 -17.89 12.54 -4.10
C ASN A 658 -18.26 14.00 -3.74
N ALA A 659 -18.45 14.87 -4.72
CA ALA A 659 -18.95 16.23 -4.51
C ALA A 659 -20.43 16.24 -4.12
N PHE A 660 -20.84 17.26 -3.33
CA PHE A 660 -22.21 17.44 -2.84
C PHE A 660 -22.79 16.23 -2.07
N PRO A 661 -22.06 15.62 -1.12
CA PRO A 661 -22.46 14.39 -0.44
C PRO A 661 -23.69 14.56 0.46
N ARG A 662 -24.37 13.45 0.80
CA ARG A 662 -25.52 13.41 1.71
C ARG A 662 -25.39 12.29 2.74
N PHE A 663 -25.08 12.66 3.98
CA PHE A 663 -24.92 11.77 5.15
C PHE A 663 -26.00 12.05 6.21
N ASP A 664 -27.27 11.95 5.84
CA ASP A 664 -28.43 12.39 6.63
C ASP A 664 -29.00 11.33 7.60
N GLY A 665 -28.26 10.23 7.81
CA GLY A 665 -28.64 9.16 8.72
C GLY A 665 -28.38 9.47 10.19
N LYS A 666 -29.32 9.12 11.07
CA LYS A 666 -29.17 9.36 12.52
C LYS A 666 -28.04 8.57 13.17
N VAL A 667 -27.57 7.50 12.53
CA VAL A 667 -26.44 6.71 13.02
C VAL A 667 -25.07 7.34 12.69
N ILE A 668 -24.98 8.23 11.68
CA ILE A 668 -23.70 8.77 11.23
C ILE A 668 -22.98 9.57 12.34
N PRO A 669 -23.64 10.51 13.06
CA PRO A 669 -22.99 11.21 14.17
C PRO A 669 -22.52 10.26 15.28
N PHE A 670 -23.25 9.16 15.51
CA PHE A 670 -22.85 8.13 16.47
C PHE A 670 -21.57 7.43 16.00
N VAL A 671 -21.48 6.98 14.74
CA VAL A 671 -20.27 6.36 14.18
C VAL A 671 -19.05 7.30 14.31
N GLN A 672 -19.24 8.58 14.02
CA GLN A 672 -18.20 9.63 14.09
C GLN A 672 -17.64 9.87 15.51
N TRP A 673 -18.40 9.51 16.56
CA TRP A 673 -17.90 9.56 17.93
C TRP A 673 -16.81 8.52 18.18
N PHE A 674 -16.98 7.30 17.67
CA PHE A 674 -16.08 6.16 17.91
C PHE A 674 -14.97 6.03 16.87
N VAL A 675 -15.23 6.46 15.63
CA VAL A 675 -14.31 6.29 14.50
C VAL A 675 -13.93 7.67 13.95
N PRO A 676 -12.88 8.32 14.47
CA PRO A 676 -12.47 9.66 14.04
C PRO A 676 -12.23 9.81 12.53
N GLY A 677 -11.85 8.72 11.86
CA GLY A 677 -11.63 8.69 10.41
C GLY A 677 -12.89 8.89 9.56
N THR A 678 -14.08 8.87 10.16
CA THR A 678 -15.39 9.07 9.49
C THR A 678 -15.94 10.47 9.67
N ARG A 679 -15.23 11.36 10.37
CA ARG A 679 -15.68 12.73 10.65
C ARG A 679 -15.72 13.64 9.42
N ASN A 680 -15.11 13.20 8.32
CA ASN A 680 -15.23 13.83 7.01
C ASN A 680 -16.57 13.53 6.31
N TRP A 681 -17.38 12.61 6.84
CA TRP A 681 -18.72 12.30 6.31
C TRP A 681 -19.73 13.37 6.72
N GLU A 682 -19.60 14.55 6.13
CA GLU A 682 -20.45 15.73 6.38
C GLU A 682 -21.47 15.89 5.24
N THR A 683 -22.73 16.20 5.58
CA THR A 683 -23.76 16.45 4.55
C THR A 683 -23.50 17.80 3.88
N TYR A 684 -23.72 17.89 2.57
CA TYR A 684 -23.64 19.15 1.86
C TYR A 684 -24.85 20.03 2.12
N ASP A 685 -24.59 21.25 2.57
CA ASP A 685 -25.56 22.29 2.91
C ASP A 685 -24.92 23.68 2.75
N GLU A 686 -25.50 24.73 3.34
CA GLU A 686 -25.03 26.12 3.20
C GLU A 686 -23.70 26.46 3.89
N ASP A 687 -23.19 25.62 4.80
CA ASP A 687 -22.02 25.93 5.62
C ASP A 687 -21.05 24.72 5.69
N VAL A 688 -19.82 24.92 6.16
CA VAL A 688 -18.90 23.81 6.42
C VAL A 688 -18.82 23.56 7.92
N ASP A 689 -19.31 22.39 8.37
CA ASP A 689 -19.32 22.00 9.78
C ASP A 689 -17.92 22.05 10.40
N ASN A 690 -16.94 21.41 9.75
CA ASN A 690 -15.57 21.40 10.23
C ASN A 690 -14.52 21.27 9.13
N VAL A 691 -13.90 22.39 8.76
CA VAL A 691 -12.84 22.42 7.72
C VAL A 691 -11.66 21.47 7.96
N LYS A 692 -11.34 21.15 9.22
CA LYS A 692 -10.28 20.18 9.54
C LYS A 692 -10.72 18.76 9.17
N TRP A 693 -11.96 18.39 9.47
CA TRP A 693 -12.46 17.04 9.23
C TRP A 693 -12.89 16.86 7.78
N LEU A 694 -13.57 17.82 7.15
CA LEU A 694 -13.88 17.79 5.72
C LEU A 694 -12.63 17.48 4.87
N ASN A 695 -11.50 18.12 5.18
CA ASN A 695 -10.25 17.94 4.45
C ASN A 695 -9.37 16.79 4.97
N LEU A 696 -9.91 15.82 5.72
CA LEU A 696 -9.10 14.73 6.30
C LEU A 696 -8.28 13.96 5.25
N SER A 697 -8.87 13.65 4.08
CA SER A 697 -8.21 12.95 2.97
C SER A 697 -7.12 13.81 2.32
N GLY A 698 -7.42 15.09 2.02
CA GLY A 698 -6.50 16.01 1.32
C GLY A 698 -5.38 16.58 2.18
N ASN A 699 -5.60 16.69 3.50
CA ASN A 699 -4.69 17.31 4.46
C ASN A 699 -3.25 16.75 4.41
N ARG A 700 -3.06 15.48 4.03
CA ARG A 700 -1.73 14.88 3.89
C ARG A 700 -0.90 15.55 2.79
N LEU A 701 -1.52 15.73 1.62
CA LEU A 701 -0.88 16.39 0.49
C LEU A 701 -0.82 17.90 0.69
N ASP A 702 -1.89 18.50 1.24
CA ASP A 702 -1.97 19.93 1.54
C ASP A 702 -0.83 20.38 2.47
N ARG A 703 -0.44 19.56 3.45
CA ARG A 703 0.70 19.82 4.35
C ARG A 703 2.07 19.64 3.74
N THR A 704 2.14 18.98 2.59
CA THR A 704 3.38 18.73 1.86
C THR A 704 3.61 19.81 0.82
N LEU A 705 2.55 20.22 0.10
CA LEU A 705 2.66 21.13 -1.04
C LEU A 705 2.34 22.58 -0.68
N ALA A 706 1.29 22.86 0.10
CA ALA A 706 0.83 24.25 0.35
C ALA A 706 1.56 24.88 1.54
N THR A 707 2.89 25.01 1.44
CA THR A 707 3.76 25.39 2.56
C THR A 707 4.38 26.78 2.40
N SER A 708 4.47 27.34 1.20
CA SER A 708 5.10 28.64 0.95
C SER A 708 4.21 29.82 1.33
N TYR A 709 2.89 29.63 1.31
CA TYR A 709 1.92 30.72 1.51
C TYR A 709 1.21 30.71 2.88
N GLY A 710 0.93 31.92 3.39
CA GLY A 710 0.14 32.16 4.60
C GLY A 710 -1.37 32.24 4.34
N PRO A 711 -2.19 32.40 5.40
CA PRO A 711 -3.65 32.54 5.30
C PRO A 711 -4.12 33.63 4.32
N GLU A 712 -3.32 34.66 4.12
CA GLU A 712 -3.63 35.78 3.23
C GLU A 712 -3.82 35.33 1.78
N ALA A 713 -2.95 34.45 1.28
CA ALA A 713 -3.05 33.92 -0.08
C ALA A 713 -4.29 33.02 -0.25
N TRP A 714 -4.63 32.24 0.78
CA TRP A 714 -5.84 31.41 0.75
C TRP A 714 -7.11 32.26 0.67
N VAL A 715 -7.15 33.38 1.40
CA VAL A 715 -8.26 34.34 1.33
C VAL A 715 -8.31 35.03 -0.02
N GLU A 716 -7.17 35.39 -0.60
CA GLU A 716 -7.08 35.95 -1.96
C GLU A 716 -7.66 35.00 -3.00
N GLU A 717 -7.21 33.73 -2.99
CA GLU A 717 -7.70 32.70 -3.93
C GLU A 717 -9.19 32.39 -3.73
N ALA A 718 -9.68 32.42 -2.49
CA ALA A 718 -11.12 32.28 -2.21
C ALA A 718 -11.95 33.43 -2.79
N ARG A 719 -11.43 34.67 -2.73
CA ARG A 719 -12.09 35.83 -3.37
C ARG A 719 -12.07 35.73 -4.88
N ALA A 720 -10.98 35.26 -5.47
CA ALA A 720 -10.91 35.01 -6.92
C ALA A 720 -11.98 34.00 -7.38
N ILE A 721 -12.22 32.94 -6.59
CA ILE A 721 -13.32 32.00 -6.83
C ILE A 721 -14.69 32.69 -6.71
N GLN A 722 -14.89 33.47 -5.65
CA GLN A 722 -16.13 34.21 -5.41
C GLN A 722 -16.47 35.17 -6.56
N ASP A 723 -15.47 35.85 -7.11
CA ASP A 723 -15.65 36.82 -8.20
C ASP A 723 -15.88 36.13 -9.56
N GLY A 724 -15.20 35.01 -9.83
CA GLY A 724 -15.32 34.27 -11.08
C GLY A 724 -16.61 33.44 -11.20
N MET A 725 -17.11 32.91 -10.08
CA MET A 725 -18.26 32.01 -10.05
C MET A 725 -19.59 32.76 -9.86
N THR A 726 -20.00 33.50 -10.90
CA THR A 726 -21.25 34.27 -10.85
C THR A 726 -22.50 33.39 -10.80
N ALA A 727 -23.63 33.97 -10.37
CA ALA A 727 -24.92 33.27 -10.39
C ALA A 727 -25.28 32.71 -11.77
N GLU A 728 -24.94 33.41 -12.86
CA GLU A 728 -25.18 32.93 -14.23
C GLU A 728 -24.36 31.68 -14.57
N VAL A 729 -23.11 31.63 -14.12
CA VAL A 729 -22.24 30.45 -14.27
C VAL A 729 -22.85 29.26 -13.54
N ILE A 730 -23.30 29.45 -12.30
CA ILE A 730 -23.94 28.41 -11.50
C ILE A 730 -25.22 27.90 -12.18
N GLU A 731 -26.10 28.79 -12.64
CA GLU A 731 -27.32 28.38 -13.35
C GLU A 731 -27.00 27.59 -14.63
N LYS A 732 -25.99 28.00 -15.41
CA LYS A 732 -25.54 27.27 -16.61
C LYS A 732 -24.94 25.90 -16.26
N ALA A 733 -24.24 25.78 -15.15
CA ALA A 733 -23.64 24.53 -14.71
C ALA A 733 -24.71 23.49 -14.37
N PHE A 734 -25.73 23.87 -13.59
CA PHE A 734 -26.81 22.97 -13.19
C PHE A 734 -27.72 22.56 -14.35
N LYS A 735 -27.82 23.37 -15.41
CA LYS A 735 -28.54 23.00 -16.65
C LYS A 735 -27.92 21.83 -17.42
N ARG A 736 -26.70 21.40 -17.09
CA ARG A 736 -26.08 20.20 -17.69
C ARG A 736 -26.63 18.90 -17.12
N LEU A 737 -27.33 18.94 -15.99
CA LEU A 737 -27.97 17.76 -15.43
C LEU A 737 -29.08 17.25 -16.38
N PRO A 738 -29.31 15.93 -16.50
CA PRO A 738 -30.48 15.41 -17.19
C PRO A 738 -31.78 16.01 -16.61
N MET A 739 -32.78 16.29 -17.45
CA MET A 739 -34.03 16.94 -16.99
C MET A 739 -34.69 16.20 -15.84
N ALA A 740 -34.63 14.86 -15.85
CA ALA A 740 -35.20 13.99 -14.81
C ALA A 740 -34.66 14.30 -13.40
N VAL A 741 -33.44 14.84 -13.29
CA VAL A 741 -32.79 15.14 -12.00
C VAL A 741 -32.60 16.64 -11.75
N GLN A 742 -33.26 17.49 -12.54
CA GLN A 742 -33.37 18.93 -12.30
C GLN A 742 -34.60 19.20 -11.39
N ASP A 743 -34.52 18.78 -10.14
CA ASP A 743 -35.62 18.84 -9.17
C ASP A 743 -35.29 19.70 -7.94
N GLU A 744 -36.12 19.59 -6.89
CA GLU A 744 -35.94 20.29 -5.62
C GLU A 744 -34.60 20.00 -4.93
N THR A 745 -34.02 18.81 -5.10
CA THR A 745 -32.72 18.47 -4.55
C THR A 745 -31.62 19.21 -5.30
N SER A 746 -31.66 19.21 -6.64
CA SER A 746 -30.68 19.97 -7.44
C SER A 746 -30.78 21.47 -7.18
N GLU A 747 -31.99 22.00 -6.96
CA GLU A 747 -32.21 23.40 -6.60
C GLU A 747 -31.67 23.70 -5.20
N TYR A 748 -31.90 22.82 -4.22
CA TYR A 748 -31.32 22.95 -2.88
C TYR A 748 -29.80 23.03 -2.93
N ILE A 749 -29.13 22.08 -3.60
CA ILE A 749 -27.67 22.06 -3.74
C ILE A 749 -27.17 23.34 -4.41
N LYS A 750 -27.87 23.81 -5.45
CA LYS A 750 -27.53 25.06 -6.15
C LYS A 750 -27.62 26.29 -5.24
N GLN A 751 -28.63 26.37 -4.39
CA GLN A 751 -28.78 27.49 -3.44
C GLN A 751 -27.74 27.40 -2.31
N SER A 752 -27.49 26.20 -1.77
CA SER A 752 -26.43 25.96 -0.78
C SER A 752 -25.05 26.32 -1.34
N LEU A 753 -24.76 26.01 -2.61
CA LEU A 753 -23.52 26.42 -3.28
C LEU A 753 -23.36 27.95 -3.32
N LYS A 754 -24.43 28.68 -3.64
CA LYS A 754 -24.41 30.16 -3.64
C LYS A 754 -24.12 30.70 -2.23
N GLN A 755 -24.71 30.10 -1.19
CA GLN A 755 -24.51 30.51 0.19
C GLN A 755 -23.09 30.20 0.68
N ARG A 756 -22.56 29.00 0.41
CA ARG A 756 -21.15 28.65 0.70
C ARG A 756 -20.17 29.58 -0.01
N LEU A 757 -20.47 30.01 -1.24
CA LEU A 757 -19.62 30.94 -1.99
C LEU A 757 -19.48 32.30 -1.26
N GLU A 758 -20.51 32.76 -0.56
CA GLU A 758 -20.47 34.02 0.21
C GLU A 758 -19.54 33.92 1.44
N THR A 759 -19.48 32.75 2.08
CA THR A 759 -18.67 32.51 3.28
C THR A 759 -17.29 31.92 2.99
N LEU A 760 -17.01 31.55 1.73
CA LEU A 760 -15.79 30.85 1.28
C LEU A 760 -14.47 31.46 1.78
N PRO A 761 -14.26 32.80 1.80
CA PRO A 761 -13.03 33.37 2.33
C PRO A 761 -12.77 33.03 3.80
N LYS A 762 -13.83 32.94 4.64
CA LYS A 762 -13.71 32.55 6.05
C LYS A 762 -13.35 31.08 6.19
N THR A 763 -13.94 30.23 5.35
CA THR A 763 -13.65 28.79 5.29
C THR A 763 -12.19 28.54 4.90
N ALA A 764 -11.71 29.24 3.87
CA ALA A 764 -10.32 29.18 3.42
C ALA A 764 -9.35 29.65 4.51
N GLU A 765 -9.63 30.77 5.17
CA GLU A 765 -8.83 31.28 6.30
C GLU A 765 -8.77 30.27 7.46
N ALA A 766 -9.91 29.67 7.83
CA ALA A 766 -9.98 28.70 8.93
C ALA A 766 -9.11 27.46 8.63
N TYR A 767 -9.16 26.97 7.39
CA TYR A 767 -8.35 25.83 6.97
C TYR A 767 -6.86 26.19 6.88
N ALA A 768 -6.53 27.33 6.28
CA ALA A 768 -5.15 27.82 6.21
C ALA A 768 -4.56 28.01 7.62
N ASN A 769 -5.32 28.55 8.56
CA ASN A 769 -4.90 28.67 9.96
C ASN A 769 -4.68 27.29 10.62
N TYR A 770 -5.44 26.27 10.24
CA TYR A 770 -5.23 24.90 10.71
C TYR A 770 -3.94 24.28 10.14
N LEU A 771 -3.67 24.46 8.85
CA LEU A 771 -2.42 24.00 8.22
C LEU A 771 -1.21 24.69 8.86
N ASN A 772 -1.26 26.01 8.99
CA ASN A 772 -0.17 26.86 9.48
C ASN A 772 0.18 26.71 10.97
N LYS A 773 -0.57 25.91 11.75
CA LYS A 773 -0.14 25.54 13.12
C LYS A 773 1.14 24.70 13.11
N ILE A 774 1.30 23.86 12.09
CA ILE A 774 2.46 22.98 11.90
C ILE A 774 2.79 22.99 10.41
N VAL A 775 3.94 23.55 10.05
CA VAL A 775 4.39 23.61 8.65
C VAL A 775 5.63 22.73 8.51
N ALA A 776 5.66 21.89 7.48
CA ALA A 776 6.85 21.17 7.08
C ALA A 776 7.57 21.96 5.98
N VAL A 777 8.88 22.08 6.10
CA VAL A 777 9.79 22.68 5.13
C VAL A 777 10.75 21.58 4.74
N LEU A 778 10.84 21.31 3.44
CA LEU A 778 11.65 20.24 2.87
C LEU A 778 12.84 20.85 2.13
N GLY A 779 13.99 20.18 2.18
CA GLY A 779 15.06 20.32 1.19
C GLY A 779 14.82 19.40 -0.01
N THR A 780 15.93 19.01 -0.60
CA THR A 780 16.11 18.09 -1.73
C THR A 780 16.86 16.84 -1.24
N GLU A 781 16.97 15.80 -2.07
CA GLU A 781 17.78 14.61 -1.75
C GLU A 781 19.29 14.86 -1.97
N LYS A 782 19.72 16.13 -2.03
CA LYS A 782 21.09 16.56 -2.35
C LYS A 782 21.53 17.62 -1.30
N ASP A 783 22.81 18.04 -1.24
CA ASP A 783 23.35 19.08 -0.31
C ASP A 783 22.59 20.44 -0.19
N ASP A 784 21.88 20.71 0.90
CA ASP A 784 21.14 21.96 1.11
C ASP A 784 21.63 22.80 2.30
N ILE A 785 21.32 24.10 2.28
CA ILE A 785 21.51 25.01 3.41
C ILE A 785 20.19 25.61 3.90
N PHE A 786 19.87 25.33 5.16
CA PHE A 786 18.70 25.84 5.87
C PHE A 786 19.12 26.97 6.81
N THR A 787 18.64 28.19 6.56
CA THR A 787 18.86 29.34 7.46
C THR A 787 17.56 29.70 8.18
N MET A 788 17.57 29.55 9.50
CA MET A 788 16.47 29.87 10.42
C MET A 788 16.81 31.09 11.28
N THR A 789 16.36 32.27 10.84
CA THR A 789 16.61 33.54 11.54
C THR A 789 15.49 33.84 12.55
N ARG A 790 15.83 33.91 13.84
CA ARG A 790 14.94 34.39 14.91
C ARG A 790 14.91 35.92 14.91
N MET A 791 13.82 36.49 14.38
CA MET A 791 13.69 37.93 14.15
C MET A 791 13.33 38.69 15.43
N LYS A 792 13.69 39.97 15.49
CA LYS A 792 13.44 40.88 16.65
C LYS A 792 11.98 40.99 17.06
N ASN A 793 11.05 40.79 16.13
CA ASN A 793 9.60 40.81 16.39
C ASN A 793 9.06 39.47 16.93
N GLY A 794 9.93 38.47 17.16
CA GLY A 794 9.57 37.14 17.64
C GLY A 794 9.20 36.15 16.53
N GLU A 795 9.12 36.60 15.27
CA GLU A 795 8.88 35.73 14.11
C GLU A 795 10.13 34.92 13.76
N THR A 796 9.95 33.87 12.96
CA THR A 796 11.06 33.05 12.46
C THR A 796 11.04 33.03 10.95
N LYS A 797 12.10 33.54 10.32
CA LYS A 797 12.31 33.40 8.88
C LYS A 797 13.07 32.13 8.59
N VAL A 798 12.60 31.33 7.64
CA VAL A 798 13.28 30.15 7.13
C VAL A 798 13.60 30.38 5.66
N VAL A 799 14.83 30.06 5.28
CA VAL A 799 15.33 30.12 3.91
C VAL A 799 16.02 28.80 3.63
N VAL A 800 15.68 28.13 2.52
CA VAL A 800 16.34 26.92 2.04
C VAL A 800 17.00 27.24 0.71
N LYS A 801 18.24 26.83 0.55
CA LYS A 801 18.96 26.96 -0.72
C LYS A 801 19.75 25.72 -1.05
N ARG A 802 19.82 25.42 -2.35
CA ARG A 802 20.69 24.40 -2.93
C ARG A 802 22.16 24.80 -2.75
N ILE A 803 23.02 23.89 -2.29
CA ILE A 803 24.48 24.10 -2.32
C ILE A 803 25.00 23.58 -3.66
N LEU A 804 25.47 24.51 -4.50
CA LEU A 804 26.05 24.21 -5.82
C LEU A 804 27.55 24.52 -5.79
N SER A 805 28.37 23.63 -6.36
CA SER A 805 29.84 23.76 -6.35
C SER A 805 30.36 24.92 -7.21
N ASP A 806 29.75 25.10 -8.38
CA ASP A 806 30.25 25.96 -9.45
C ASP A 806 29.31 27.15 -9.77
N GLU A 807 28.19 27.23 -9.06
CA GLU A 807 27.14 28.23 -9.28
C GLU A 807 26.66 28.87 -7.98
N LYS A 808 25.83 29.90 -8.09
CA LYS A 808 25.26 30.55 -6.92
C LYS A 808 24.16 29.67 -6.34
N ASN A 809 24.22 29.39 -5.05
CA ASN A 809 23.17 28.69 -4.32
C ASN A 809 21.76 29.21 -4.68
N GLU A 810 20.98 28.32 -5.28
CA GLU A 810 19.63 28.58 -5.75
C GLU A 810 18.63 28.61 -4.59
N LEU A 811 17.60 29.46 -4.70
CA LEU A 811 16.58 29.58 -3.66
C LEU A 811 15.47 28.56 -3.88
N VAL A 812 15.40 27.55 -3.01
CA VAL A 812 14.33 26.54 -3.03
C VAL A 812 13.09 27.02 -2.28
N TYR A 813 13.29 27.63 -1.10
CA TYR A 813 12.16 28.03 -0.24
C TYR A 813 12.48 29.28 0.58
N SER A 814 11.51 30.17 0.76
CA SER A 814 11.62 31.26 1.74
C SER A 814 10.28 31.64 2.35
N ARG A 815 10.22 31.64 3.68
CA ARG A 815 9.02 32.06 4.39
C ARG A 815 9.30 32.63 5.77
N THR A 816 8.52 33.64 6.17
CA THR A 816 8.48 34.14 7.55
C THR A 816 7.26 33.60 8.28
N PHE A 817 7.49 32.92 9.40
CA PHE A 817 6.46 32.32 10.24
C PHE A 817 6.07 33.22 11.41
N ASN A 818 4.77 33.49 11.50
CA ASN A 818 4.19 34.26 12.59
C ASN A 818 4.08 33.40 13.86
N ASP A 819 4.65 33.90 14.96
CA ASP A 819 4.78 33.19 16.24
C ASP A 819 3.46 32.99 17.00
N SER A 820 2.45 33.80 16.69
CA SER A 820 1.10 33.67 17.25
C SER A 820 0.31 32.55 16.57
N LEU A 821 0.56 32.30 15.28
CA LEU A 821 -0.11 31.29 14.46
C LEU A 821 0.63 29.96 14.48
N THR A 822 1.91 29.98 14.15
CA THR A 822 2.77 28.79 13.94
C THR A 822 3.27 28.26 15.27
N LYS A 823 3.05 26.97 15.55
CA LYS A 823 3.47 26.34 16.82
C LYS A 823 4.74 25.53 16.64
N GLU A 824 4.84 24.79 15.55
CA GLU A 824 6.03 24.01 15.20
C GLU A 824 6.33 24.20 13.70
N VAL A 825 7.60 24.33 13.35
CA VAL A 825 8.10 24.20 11.97
C VAL A 825 8.98 22.95 11.95
N TRP A 826 8.67 22.03 11.05
CA TRP A 826 9.40 20.78 10.86
C TRP A 826 10.28 20.94 9.63
N ILE A 827 11.58 20.87 9.81
CA ILE A 827 12.58 21.09 8.78
C ILE A 827 13.18 19.71 8.48
N TYR A 828 13.07 19.26 7.25
CA TYR A 828 13.60 17.98 6.79
C TYR A 828 14.70 18.26 5.76
N GLY A 829 15.93 17.81 6.05
CA GLY A 829 17.05 17.83 5.11
C GLY A 829 16.86 16.84 3.97
N LEU A 830 16.43 15.61 4.31
CA LEU A 830 16.20 14.46 3.42
C LEU A 830 17.47 13.63 3.17
N GLY A 831 18.33 14.05 2.26
CA GLY A 831 19.49 13.28 1.79
C GLY A 831 20.71 14.15 1.50
N ASP A 832 21.87 13.51 1.37
CA ASP A 832 23.21 14.11 1.24
C ASP A 832 23.59 15.07 2.40
N ASP A 833 24.66 15.85 2.26
CA ASP A 833 25.28 16.56 3.38
C ASP A 833 24.65 17.95 3.57
N ASP A 834 23.84 18.12 4.62
CA ASP A 834 23.09 19.36 4.85
C ASP A 834 23.73 20.30 5.88
N VAL A 835 23.46 21.61 5.72
CA VAL A 835 23.88 22.66 6.65
C VAL A 835 22.68 23.37 7.27
N PHE A 836 22.52 23.24 8.58
CA PHE A 836 21.45 23.88 9.36
C PHE A 836 21.98 25.04 10.21
N VAL A 837 21.59 26.27 9.87
CA VAL A 837 21.98 27.50 10.57
C VAL A 837 20.81 28.07 11.37
N VAL A 838 20.92 28.13 12.69
CA VAL A 838 19.93 28.82 13.55
C VAL A 838 20.55 30.07 14.16
N GLU A 839 20.08 31.24 13.75
CA GLU A 839 20.65 32.54 14.14
C GLU A 839 19.62 33.47 14.79
N GLY A 840 20.10 34.58 15.37
CA GLY A 840 19.29 35.57 16.11
C GLY A 840 19.13 35.25 17.60
N GLU A 841 18.98 36.27 18.45
CA GLU A 841 19.08 36.13 19.92
C GLU A 841 17.74 35.97 20.66
N GLU A 842 16.64 36.20 19.95
CA GLU A 842 15.29 36.28 20.51
C GLU A 842 14.75 34.94 21.07
N ASN A 843 13.64 35.00 21.82
CA ASN A 843 12.98 33.83 22.40
C ASN A 843 11.58 33.60 21.79
N PRO A 844 11.50 32.97 20.61
CA PRO A 844 10.23 32.72 19.93
C PRO A 844 9.40 31.63 20.65
N LYS A 845 8.09 31.62 20.42
CA LYS A 845 7.18 30.54 20.84
C LYS A 845 7.21 29.36 19.85
N THR A 846 7.54 29.61 18.59
CA THR A 846 7.62 28.67 17.48
C THR A 846 8.77 27.70 17.69
N LYS A 847 8.44 26.41 17.81
CA LYS A 847 9.43 25.35 17.94
C LYS A 847 9.99 24.97 16.58
N LEU A 848 11.31 24.82 16.51
CA LEU A 848 11.96 24.20 15.36
C LEU A 848 12.22 22.73 15.67
N ARG A 849 11.76 21.86 14.77
CA ARG A 849 12.11 20.44 14.72
C ARG A 849 12.97 20.28 13.48
N ILE A 850 14.25 20.03 13.66
CA ILE A 850 15.17 19.84 12.55
C ILE A 850 15.44 18.35 12.49
N ILE A 851 15.15 17.74 11.35
CA ILE A 851 15.36 16.35 11.02
C ILE A 851 16.42 16.39 9.92
N GLY A 852 17.62 15.87 10.20
CA GLY A 852 18.73 15.85 9.25
C GLY A 852 18.34 15.05 8.01
N GLY A 853 18.43 13.74 8.11
CA GLY A 853 18.20 12.88 6.95
C GLY A 853 19.39 11.97 6.79
N TYR A 854 19.57 11.37 5.64
CA TYR A 854 20.80 10.61 5.38
C TYR A 854 21.92 11.55 4.93
N GLY A 855 23.09 11.53 5.58
CA GLY A 855 24.19 12.43 5.24
C GLY A 855 25.08 12.80 6.43
N ASP A 856 26.25 13.39 6.16
CA ASP A 856 27.14 13.97 7.17
C ASP A 856 26.71 15.44 7.48
N ASP A 857 25.71 15.63 8.33
CA ASP A 857 25.07 16.94 8.56
C ASP A 857 25.84 17.88 9.50
N THR A 858 25.81 19.18 9.19
CA THR A 858 26.36 20.26 10.02
C THR A 858 25.29 21.17 10.61
N TYR A 859 25.34 21.39 11.93
CA TYR A 859 24.39 22.19 12.69
C TYR A 859 25.08 23.38 13.37
N THR A 860 24.96 24.58 12.80
CA THR A 860 25.46 25.83 13.40
C THR A 860 24.35 26.50 14.21
N ILE A 861 24.36 26.30 15.53
CA ILE A 861 23.25 26.71 16.42
C ILE A 861 23.66 27.91 17.28
N GLY A 862 23.44 29.12 16.76
CA GLY A 862 23.58 30.37 17.53
C GLY A 862 22.50 30.55 18.61
N ASN A 863 21.34 29.91 18.45
CA ASN A 863 20.24 29.98 19.43
C ASN A 863 19.47 28.66 19.60
N LYS A 864 19.70 27.98 20.73
CA LYS A 864 19.07 26.69 21.05
C LYS A 864 17.62 26.76 21.58
N LYS A 865 17.06 27.96 21.79
CA LYS A 865 15.73 28.10 22.41
C LYS A 865 14.66 27.52 21.48
N LYS A 866 13.86 26.59 22.02
CA LYS A 866 12.79 25.87 21.29
C LYS A 866 13.27 25.14 20.03
N VAL A 867 14.56 24.77 19.97
CA VAL A 867 15.12 23.92 18.92
C VAL A 867 15.22 22.48 19.43
N LYS A 868 14.80 21.51 18.62
CA LYS A 868 15.10 20.10 18.83
C LYS A 868 15.59 19.48 17.52
N LEU A 869 16.76 18.84 17.57
CA LEU A 869 17.36 18.08 16.48
C LEU A 869 16.96 16.60 16.57
N TYR A 870 16.81 15.98 15.40
CA TYR A 870 16.54 14.57 15.18
C TYR A 870 17.46 14.12 14.07
N ASP A 871 18.12 12.98 14.28
CA ASP A 871 19.02 12.42 13.28
C ASP A 871 19.20 10.91 13.50
N TRP A 872 19.85 10.24 12.56
CA TRP A 872 20.28 8.86 12.70
C TRP A 872 21.35 8.72 13.79
N GLU A 873 21.41 7.55 14.42
CA GLU A 873 22.45 7.26 15.41
C GLU A 873 23.77 6.85 14.73
N HIS A 874 23.69 6.30 13.52
CA HIS A 874 24.84 5.81 12.75
C HIS A 874 25.48 6.84 11.81
N GLU A 875 24.79 7.94 11.49
CA GLU A 875 25.33 9.02 10.64
C GLU A 875 26.27 9.94 11.43
N LYS A 876 27.19 10.62 10.74
CA LYS A 876 28.06 11.60 11.40
C LYS A 876 27.36 12.94 11.45
N ILE A 877 27.42 13.60 12.61
CA ILE A 877 26.88 14.95 12.78
C ILE A 877 27.91 15.87 13.42
N ASP A 878 27.96 17.12 12.97
CA ASP A 878 28.75 18.19 13.59
C ASP A 878 27.83 19.25 14.18
N ILE A 879 27.80 19.38 15.51
CA ILE A 879 27.03 20.43 16.20
C ILE A 879 27.98 21.51 16.71
N GLN A 880 27.90 22.68 16.08
CA GLN A 880 28.70 23.86 16.38
C GLN A 880 27.95 24.84 17.30
N ASP A 881 28.69 25.71 17.98
CA ASP A 881 28.20 26.71 18.94
C ASP A 881 27.42 26.13 20.13
N GLN A 882 26.08 26.16 20.10
CA GLN A 882 25.25 25.74 21.24
C GLN A 882 24.55 24.40 20.98
N LYS A 883 24.71 23.45 21.90
CA LYS A 883 23.97 22.17 21.81
C LYS A 883 22.48 22.32 22.17
N PRO A 884 21.53 22.10 21.23
CA PRO A 884 20.10 22.06 21.53
C PRO A 884 19.69 20.70 22.12
N LYS A 885 18.38 20.47 22.31
CA LYS A 885 17.89 19.12 22.60
C LYS A 885 18.07 18.27 21.35
N THR A 886 18.69 17.10 21.47
CA THR A 886 18.96 16.21 20.34
C THR A 886 18.41 14.82 20.64
N LEU A 887 17.84 14.18 19.63
CA LEU A 887 17.41 12.78 19.67
C LEU A 887 18.06 12.06 18.48
N LEU A 888 19.13 11.31 18.73
CA LEU A 888 19.70 10.40 17.75
C LEU A 888 19.01 9.05 17.90
N THR A 889 18.53 8.48 16.79
CA THR A 889 17.82 7.20 16.82
C THR A 889 17.80 6.56 15.45
N ASP A 890 17.96 5.24 15.37
CA ASP A 890 17.75 4.52 14.10
C ASP A 890 16.29 4.16 13.82
N ASN A 891 15.34 4.81 14.49
CA ASN A 891 13.94 4.65 14.16
C ASN A 891 13.64 5.30 12.80
N TYR A 892 13.60 4.44 11.77
CA TYR A 892 13.27 4.82 10.40
C TYR A 892 12.17 5.88 10.25
N LYS A 893 11.01 5.71 10.91
CA LYS A 893 9.90 6.66 10.75
C LYS A 893 10.15 8.04 11.37
N THR A 894 11.07 8.13 12.34
CA THR A 894 11.39 9.41 13.00
C THR A 894 12.24 10.30 12.08
N ASN A 895 13.14 9.70 11.31
CA ASN A 895 14.10 10.43 10.47
C ASN A 895 13.70 10.48 9.00
N THR A 896 12.74 9.66 8.55
CA THR A 896 12.26 9.69 7.17
C THR A 896 11.00 10.52 7.00
N PHE A 897 10.99 11.41 6.01
CA PHE A 897 9.79 12.12 5.57
C PHE A 897 8.88 11.22 4.72
N HIS A 898 7.57 11.25 4.97
CA HIS A 898 6.58 10.73 4.03
C HIS A 898 5.27 11.52 4.17
N PHE A 899 4.71 12.01 3.06
CA PHE A 899 3.54 12.90 3.05
C PHE A 899 2.32 12.35 3.81
N ARG A 900 2.15 11.02 3.86
CA ARG A 900 1.04 10.36 4.57
C ARG A 900 1.22 10.28 6.10
N TYR A 901 2.32 10.77 6.68
CA TYR A 901 2.55 10.78 8.13
C TYR A 901 1.87 11.95 8.88
N PHE A 902 1.36 12.95 8.16
CA PHE A 902 0.60 14.04 8.78
C PHE A 902 -0.81 13.62 9.16
N GLU A 903 -0.96 13.06 10.36
CA GLU A 903 -2.27 12.71 10.93
C GLU A 903 -2.75 13.78 11.92
N PRO A 904 -4.05 14.14 11.90
CA PRO A 904 -4.60 15.07 12.88
C PRO A 904 -4.68 14.45 14.28
N ASN A 905 -4.56 15.30 15.31
CA ASN A 905 -4.93 14.91 16.67
C ASN A 905 -6.42 14.53 16.74
N THR A 906 -6.74 13.52 17.53
CA THR A 906 -8.10 13.00 17.70
C THR A 906 -8.53 13.04 19.16
N ASN A 907 -9.84 13.17 19.39
CA ASN A 907 -10.46 13.02 20.69
C ASN A 907 -11.69 12.14 20.53
N VAL A 908 -11.79 11.07 21.31
CA VAL A 908 -12.86 10.07 21.27
C VAL A 908 -13.53 10.05 22.63
N LEU A 909 -14.76 10.58 22.71
CA LEU A 909 -15.58 10.56 23.92
C LEU A 909 -16.71 9.54 23.72
N VAL A 910 -16.73 8.52 24.56
CA VAL A 910 -17.60 7.36 24.44
C VAL A 910 -18.40 7.19 25.72
N PRO A 911 -19.74 7.21 25.69
CA PRO A 911 -20.54 6.78 26.83
C PRO A 911 -20.40 5.27 27.01
N THR A 912 -20.31 4.81 28.26
CA THR A 912 -20.28 3.39 28.63
C THR A 912 -21.58 3.02 29.33
N LEU A 913 -22.21 1.95 28.87
CA LEU A 913 -23.41 1.38 29.46
C LEU A 913 -23.22 -0.13 29.49
N GLY A 914 -23.42 -0.77 30.63
CA GLY A 914 -23.26 -2.21 30.70
C GLY A 914 -23.94 -2.84 31.90
N PHE A 915 -23.98 -4.17 31.85
CA PHE A 915 -24.41 -5.01 32.95
C PHE A 915 -23.41 -6.15 33.09
N ARG A 916 -22.89 -6.36 34.28
CA ARG A 916 -22.13 -7.55 34.66
C ARG A 916 -22.86 -8.23 35.82
N THR A 917 -22.87 -9.56 35.88
CA THR A 917 -23.58 -10.29 36.95
C THR A 917 -23.16 -9.81 38.33
N ASP A 918 -21.86 -9.65 38.51
CA ASP A 918 -21.24 -9.20 39.76
C ASP A 918 -21.45 -7.71 40.01
N ASP A 919 -21.22 -6.86 38.99
CA ASP A 919 -21.24 -5.40 39.14
C ASP A 919 -22.64 -4.77 39.01
N GLY A 920 -23.60 -5.56 38.54
CA GLY A 920 -24.91 -5.11 38.10
C GLY A 920 -24.84 -4.15 36.93
N PHE A 921 -25.88 -3.32 36.85
CA PHE A 921 -25.97 -2.25 35.87
C PHE A 921 -24.99 -1.13 36.23
N PHE A 922 -24.29 -0.60 35.22
CA PHE A 922 -23.40 0.55 35.36
C PHE A 922 -23.52 1.50 34.16
N LEU A 923 -23.27 2.78 34.45
CA LEU A 923 -23.24 3.87 33.49
C LEU A 923 -21.94 4.66 33.66
N GLY A 924 -21.33 5.08 32.57
CA GLY A 924 -20.12 5.88 32.61
C GLY A 924 -19.80 6.57 31.28
N ALA A 925 -18.58 7.05 31.18
CA ALA A 925 -18.00 7.54 29.94
C ALA A 925 -16.47 7.39 29.97
N SER A 926 -15.87 7.25 28.80
CA SER A 926 -14.43 7.33 28.59
C SER A 926 -14.09 8.39 27.55
N ASN A 927 -13.03 9.16 27.80
CA ASN A 927 -12.48 10.12 26.85
C ASN A 927 -11.02 9.78 26.57
N THR A 928 -10.70 9.52 25.31
CA THR A 928 -9.34 9.27 24.83
C THR A 928 -8.90 10.39 23.88
N TYR A 929 -7.94 11.19 24.33
CA TYR A 929 -7.26 12.18 23.50
C TYR A 929 -5.94 11.62 22.98
N THR A 930 -5.74 11.67 21.67
CA THR A 930 -4.50 11.21 21.01
C THR A 930 -3.84 12.37 20.27
N GLN A 931 -2.62 12.71 20.70
CA GLN A 931 -1.77 13.69 20.04
C GLN A 931 -0.79 12.97 19.10
N LYS A 932 -0.75 13.38 17.83
CA LYS A 932 0.18 12.89 16.80
C LYS A 932 1.48 13.73 16.78
N GLY A 933 2.56 13.17 16.25
CA GLY A 933 3.89 13.80 16.21
C GLY A 933 4.91 13.04 15.37
N ILE A 934 6.16 13.53 15.33
CA ILE A 934 7.29 13.02 14.51
C ILE A 934 7.94 11.76 15.10
N ASP A 935 7.60 11.33 16.31
CA ASP A 935 8.37 10.39 17.13
C ASP A 935 8.30 8.90 16.71
N GLY A 936 7.98 8.61 15.45
CA GLY A 936 7.93 7.27 14.84
C GLY A 936 6.83 6.35 15.37
N ASN A 937 6.20 6.72 16.48
CA ASN A 937 5.07 6.03 17.10
C ASN A 937 3.74 6.44 16.46
N SER A 938 2.71 5.62 16.69
CA SER A 938 1.34 5.94 16.28
C SER A 938 0.77 7.16 17.01
N PHE A 939 1.40 7.62 18.09
CA PHE A 939 1.07 8.83 18.84
C PHE A 939 2.29 9.33 19.61
N ARG A 940 2.30 10.65 19.85
CA ARG A 940 3.24 11.32 20.75
C ARG A 940 2.79 11.22 22.19
N GLN A 941 1.49 11.43 22.43
CA GLN A 941 0.86 11.31 23.74
C GLN A 941 -0.56 10.78 23.57
N GLN A 942 -0.97 9.90 24.46
CA GLN A 942 -2.35 9.42 24.54
C GLN A 942 -2.82 9.49 25.99
N HIS A 943 -3.96 10.12 26.20
CA HIS A 943 -4.58 10.27 27.51
C HIS A 943 -5.98 9.71 27.48
N SER A 944 -6.25 8.73 28.32
CA SER A 944 -7.55 8.10 28.50
C SER A 944 -8.03 8.35 29.91
N ILE A 945 -9.20 8.96 30.07
CA ILE A 945 -9.90 9.11 31.36
C ILE A 945 -11.21 8.34 31.24
N SER A 946 -11.52 7.47 32.20
CA SER A 946 -12.84 6.84 32.31
C SER A 946 -13.47 7.10 33.67
N ALA A 947 -14.79 7.22 33.68
CA ALA A 947 -15.58 7.37 34.88
C ALA A 947 -16.81 6.48 34.78
N ASN A 948 -17.00 5.56 35.74
CA ASN A 948 -18.15 4.66 35.80
C ASN A 948 -18.86 4.79 37.16
N TYR A 949 -20.17 4.60 37.14
CA TYR A 949 -21.01 4.48 38.32
C TYR A 949 -21.76 3.15 38.30
N TYR A 950 -21.51 2.33 39.31
CA TYR A 950 -22.10 1.01 39.49
C TYR A 950 -23.28 1.10 40.45
N PHE A 951 -24.49 0.79 39.97
CA PHE A 951 -25.71 1.04 40.72
C PHE A 951 -25.92 0.03 41.86
N ASN A 952 -25.49 -1.22 41.70
CA ASN A 952 -25.59 -2.25 42.73
C ASN A 952 -24.81 -1.86 43.99
N PHE A 953 -23.55 -1.47 43.79
CA PHE A 953 -22.66 -1.08 44.88
C PHE A 953 -22.83 0.39 45.30
N LYS A 954 -23.50 1.21 44.49
CA LYS A 954 -23.46 2.69 44.59
C LYS A 954 -22.02 3.18 44.60
N ALA A 955 -21.21 2.58 43.72
CA ALA A 955 -19.78 2.79 43.65
C ALA A 955 -19.41 3.67 42.46
N ALA A 956 -18.48 4.60 42.69
CA ALA A 956 -17.89 5.40 41.62
C ALA A 956 -16.47 4.88 41.36
N GLU A 957 -16.13 4.70 40.09
CA GLU A 957 -14.83 4.29 39.61
C GLU A 957 -14.31 5.36 38.65
N LEU A 958 -13.06 5.79 38.86
CA LEU A 958 -12.35 6.69 37.97
C LEU A 958 -11.03 6.02 37.60
N SER A 959 -10.71 5.97 36.31
CA SER A 959 -9.41 5.52 35.83
C SER A 959 -8.80 6.55 34.89
N TYR A 960 -7.48 6.66 34.95
CA TYR A 960 -6.68 7.46 34.04
C TYR A 960 -5.51 6.63 33.56
N SER A 961 -5.23 6.69 32.25
CA SER A 961 -4.01 6.18 31.63
C SER A 961 -3.44 7.28 30.73
N GLY A 962 -2.16 7.58 30.92
CA GLY A 962 -1.39 8.52 30.11
C GLY A 962 -0.15 7.82 29.56
N ILE A 963 -0.09 7.65 28.25
CA ILE A 963 1.05 7.04 27.54
C ILE A 963 1.78 8.13 26.77
N TYR A 964 3.08 8.26 27.01
CA TYR A 964 3.96 9.18 26.33
C TYR A 964 4.89 8.37 25.41
N GLY A 965 4.75 8.60 24.11
CA GLY A 965 5.50 7.88 23.08
C GLY A 965 6.97 8.27 23.04
N SER A 966 7.84 7.28 22.83
CA SER A 966 9.27 7.45 22.48
C SER A 966 9.98 8.49 23.37
N VAL A 967 9.76 8.42 24.69
CA VAL A 967 10.43 9.34 25.64
C VAL A 967 11.94 9.12 25.59
N PHE A 968 12.33 7.86 25.41
CA PHE A 968 13.65 7.44 24.93
C PHE A 968 13.45 6.54 23.70
N PRO A 969 14.44 6.42 22.79
CA PRO A 969 14.35 5.51 21.65
C PRO A 969 13.93 4.09 22.09
N GLY A 970 12.81 3.60 21.56
CA GLY A 970 12.28 2.26 21.88
C GLY A 970 11.50 2.14 23.20
N TRP A 971 11.39 3.21 24.00
CA TRP A 971 10.71 3.19 25.30
C TRP A 971 9.55 4.20 25.37
N ASN A 972 8.38 3.70 25.72
CA ASN A 972 7.23 4.53 26.09
C ASN A 972 7.18 4.69 27.61
N PHE A 973 6.69 5.82 28.07
CA PHE A 973 6.43 6.06 29.49
C PHE A 973 4.92 6.00 29.74
N GLU A 974 4.49 5.13 30.64
CA GLU A 974 3.07 4.96 30.98
C GLU A 974 2.82 5.45 32.41
N THR A 975 1.71 6.16 32.58
CA THR A 975 1.20 6.63 33.86
C THR A 975 -0.23 6.15 34.02
N SER A 976 -0.54 5.56 35.17
CA SER A 976 -1.88 5.06 35.45
C SER A 976 -2.32 5.51 36.83
N ALA A 977 -3.57 5.94 36.95
CA ALA A 977 -4.21 6.27 38.21
C ALA A 977 -5.58 5.60 38.26
N TYR A 978 -5.92 5.05 39.41
CA TYR A 978 -7.19 4.37 39.64
C TYR A 978 -7.75 4.80 40.97
N PHE A 979 -9.04 5.14 40.98
CA PHE A 979 -9.79 5.48 42.17
C PHE A 979 -11.11 4.72 42.13
N ALA A 980 -11.47 4.12 43.26
CA ALA A 980 -12.80 3.64 43.52
C ALA A 980 -13.18 4.00 44.96
N ASN A 981 -14.46 4.30 45.21
CA ASN A 981 -14.90 4.57 46.58
C ASN A 981 -14.96 3.28 47.43
N ASP A 982 -15.17 3.45 48.73
CA ASP A 982 -15.25 2.39 49.75
C ASP A 982 -16.37 1.36 49.53
N ARG A 983 -17.24 1.61 48.55
CA ARG A 983 -18.34 0.73 48.17
C ARG A 983 -18.01 -0.19 47.01
N TYR A 984 -16.93 0.06 46.26
CA TYR A 984 -16.56 -0.79 45.12
C TYR A 984 -16.06 -2.15 45.59
N VAL A 985 -16.61 -3.21 45.00
CA VAL A 985 -16.26 -4.59 45.33
C VAL A 985 -15.50 -5.19 44.15
N LYS A 986 -14.34 -5.81 44.41
CA LYS A 986 -13.61 -6.60 43.42
C LYS A 986 -13.63 -8.06 43.89
N ASN A 987 -14.41 -8.88 43.20
CA ASN A 987 -14.50 -10.31 43.52
C ASN A 987 -13.19 -11.01 43.15
N PHE A 988 -12.64 -11.79 44.08
CA PHE A 988 -11.44 -12.59 43.89
C PHE A 988 -11.82 -14.06 43.86
N PHE A 989 -11.79 -14.66 42.67
CA PHE A 989 -12.18 -16.06 42.42
C PHE A 989 -10.99 -17.03 42.49
N GLY A 990 -9.89 -16.65 43.16
CA GLY A 990 -8.69 -17.47 43.32
C GLY A 990 -7.60 -17.24 42.27
N PHE A 991 -6.56 -18.08 42.31
CA PHE A 991 -5.33 -17.90 41.53
C PHE A 991 -5.32 -18.65 40.18
N GLY A 992 -6.39 -19.37 39.85
CA GLY A 992 -6.46 -20.12 38.58
C GLY A 992 -7.74 -20.92 38.40
N ASN A 993 -7.86 -21.57 37.24
CA ASN A 993 -9.06 -22.28 36.77
C ASN A 993 -9.50 -23.46 37.66
N GLU A 994 -8.63 -23.97 38.52
CA GLU A 994 -8.94 -25.05 39.47
C GLU A 994 -9.48 -24.54 40.82
N THR A 995 -9.66 -23.21 40.98
CA THR A 995 -10.24 -22.67 42.20
C THR A 995 -11.74 -22.96 42.21
N VAL A 996 -12.20 -23.68 43.22
CA VAL A 996 -13.63 -23.98 43.40
C VAL A 996 -14.38 -22.67 43.67
N ASN A 997 -15.28 -22.29 42.75
CA ASN A 997 -16.23 -21.21 42.97
C ASN A 997 -17.45 -21.78 43.72
N ASN A 998 -17.62 -21.38 44.99
CA ASN A 998 -18.70 -21.88 45.86
C ASN A 998 -19.99 -21.04 45.78
N GLU A 999 -20.13 -20.11 44.83
CA GLU A 999 -21.36 -19.30 44.71
C GLU A 999 -22.60 -20.10 44.30
N ASP A 1000 -22.43 -21.26 43.66
CA ASP A 1000 -23.52 -22.18 43.30
C ASP A 1000 -23.71 -23.36 44.30
N ALA A 1001 -23.00 -23.36 45.44
CA ALA A 1001 -22.99 -24.45 46.43
C ALA A 1001 -23.97 -24.26 47.60
#